data_AF-A0A8B8EMY5-F1
#
_entry.id   AF-A0A8B8EMY5-F1
#
_cell.length_a   1.000
_cell.length_b   1.000
_cell.length_c   1.000
_cell.angle_alpha   90.00
_cell.angle_beta   90.00
_cell.angle_gamma   90.00
#
_symmetry.space_group_name_H-M   'P 1'
#
loop_
_entity.id
_entity.type
_entity.pdbx_description
1 polymer ?
#
loop_
_entity_poly.entity_id
_entity_poly.type
_entity_poly.pdbx_seq_one_letter_code
_entity_poly.pdbx_strand_id
1 'polypeptide(L)'
;MAALQNARIFLLFFLPVIVWGRCNIPDYFHGDWYSRESGKDIRTLVNADKWDSNEDDSELNCEDIFIHSNPGLQQDGNNVTMLMVKSGGSNINTCYMCVDVLWRTPNILQYRKEDCITAMSGSKISLNDSCKSMNPWYGLPSTDVTYTMFKQSIEKINCVTTFEGVYQFSYEVDQGGGGICNHPDSQIKACQEPGSSYVDNEVFLMTYRKCLDVSTSKNEQVRYQCMGSWFAVRSGIGYTYAAIADTVEQDTREKFKCLMTLKNQKDANNQIRWVMSRFPDCTSLSGVYRGPLKLVLTRIAPPTQYMIPRCNLPRDIAGKWFTQGPEFKSDVAVNETHIHYHTGLNEFEFQDAFYSCQQTLGTRYLMTKVLVGKCEVDFVCMDIVPRHHSIVRYRIGKPARRLSALELQDPNYLEIVFRDACSWMSFTFNRDIIDWKYEVLIQNPPTPYPCPVGGRYNFVQHADKENEKYQTRIRGVTQKPRVQVDCRIVVSEMKSCSNDLTKIFVDAEYCETVDYRGRPIGEYDVSDHELTCVGFWMEDYKSYLVTWDEEDAISSFRCWVYERASWTTLHMSRAQNARCNKKQEAQDYQMAGTGLMLEMIENERLFDNCPQRFDSGVNPYKLPNTIWVLNTAGSVGANCWILSLALMAISLLLLR
;
A
#
# COMPACT_ATOMS: atom_id res chain seq x y z
N MET A 1 31.27 73.40 -26.90
CA MET A 1 32.55 73.51 -27.64
C MET A 1 33.02 72.10 -27.91
N ALA A 2 32.52 71.41 -28.93
CA ALA A 2 32.86 71.55 -30.35
C ALA A 2 34.36 71.30 -30.62
N ALA A 3 34.68 70.09 -31.09
CA ALA A 3 35.56 69.85 -32.24
C ALA A 3 35.60 68.36 -32.57
N LEU A 4 35.07 68.02 -33.74
CA LEU A 4 35.35 66.80 -34.49
C LEU A 4 36.84 66.72 -34.83
N GLN A 5 37.41 65.50 -34.93
CA GLN A 5 37.89 64.96 -36.22
C GLN A 5 38.66 63.64 -36.09
N ASN A 6 38.25 62.69 -36.94
CA ASN A 6 39.05 61.76 -37.74
C ASN A 6 38.78 60.27 -37.48
N ALA A 7 37.85 59.77 -38.30
CA ALA A 7 37.63 58.38 -38.59
C ALA A 7 38.86 57.75 -39.27
N ARG A 8 39.33 56.62 -38.74
CA ARG A 8 40.08 55.61 -39.48
C ARG A 8 39.21 54.35 -39.54
N ILE A 9 38.75 54.05 -40.76
CA ILE A 9 38.05 52.82 -41.11
C ILE A 9 39.07 51.68 -41.03
N PHE A 10 38.92 50.80 -40.04
CA PHE A 10 39.64 49.53 -39.97
C PHE A 10 38.67 48.43 -40.41
N LEU A 11 38.86 47.95 -41.63
CA LEU A 11 38.17 46.79 -42.20
C LEU A 11 38.71 45.53 -41.52
N LEU A 12 38.00 45.05 -40.50
CA LEU A 12 38.23 43.74 -39.89
C LEU A 12 37.58 42.67 -40.76
N PHE A 13 38.40 41.97 -41.55
CA PHE A 13 38.04 40.69 -42.14
C PHE A 13 37.85 39.68 -41.00
N PHE A 14 36.59 39.37 -40.65
CA PHE A 14 36.26 38.16 -39.89
C PHE A 14 36.37 36.97 -40.85
N LEU A 15 37.51 36.28 -40.82
CA LEU A 15 37.58 34.89 -41.27
C LEU A 15 36.90 34.04 -40.21
N PRO A 16 35.84 33.27 -40.53
CA PRO A 16 35.33 32.27 -39.60
C PRO A 16 36.40 31.19 -39.48
N VAL A 17 37.07 31.13 -38.34
CA VAL A 17 37.83 29.95 -37.93
C VAL A 17 36.78 28.86 -37.69
N ILE A 18 36.62 27.96 -38.65
CA ILE A 18 35.92 26.70 -38.44
C ILE A 18 36.81 25.90 -37.51
N VAL A 19 36.53 25.95 -36.21
CA VAL A 19 37.07 25.01 -35.24
C VAL A 19 36.45 23.66 -35.58
N TRP A 20 37.24 22.75 -36.17
CA TRP A 20 36.87 21.33 -36.25
C TRP A 20 36.83 20.82 -34.82
N GLY A 21 35.64 20.70 -34.23
CA GLY A 21 35.45 20.12 -32.92
C GLY A 21 35.95 18.67 -32.95
N ARG A 22 36.90 18.33 -32.08
CA ARG A 22 37.28 16.94 -31.84
C ARG A 22 36.09 16.22 -31.20
N CYS A 23 35.88 14.95 -31.53
CA CYS A 23 34.89 14.15 -30.82
C CYS A 23 35.33 14.01 -29.35
N ASN A 24 34.53 14.57 -28.44
CA ASN A 24 34.76 14.43 -27.01
C ASN A 24 33.71 13.46 -26.43
N ILE A 25 34.18 12.34 -25.88
CA ILE A 25 33.37 11.41 -25.11
C ILE A 25 32.87 12.12 -23.85
N PRO A 26 31.56 12.06 -23.52
CA PRO A 26 31.00 12.71 -22.35
C PRO A 26 31.68 12.32 -21.03
N ASP A 27 31.85 13.30 -20.14
CA ASP A 27 32.55 13.13 -18.85
C ASP A 27 31.96 12.03 -17.96
N TYR A 28 30.65 11.78 -18.06
CA TYR A 28 29.98 10.73 -17.29
C TYR A 28 30.32 9.30 -17.73
N PHE A 29 31.06 9.13 -18.84
CA PHE A 29 31.64 7.85 -19.26
C PHE A 29 33.09 7.66 -18.79
N HIS A 30 33.76 8.71 -18.30
CA HIS A 30 35.18 8.64 -18.00
C HIS A 30 35.46 7.76 -16.77
N GLY A 31 36.58 7.04 -16.83
CA GLY A 31 37.08 6.23 -15.73
C GLY A 31 37.58 4.85 -16.14
N ASP A 32 37.95 4.08 -15.12
CA ASP A 32 38.40 2.70 -15.25
C ASP A 32 37.22 1.73 -15.12
N TRP A 33 37.02 0.95 -16.17
CA TRP A 33 35.91 0.01 -16.28
C TRP A 33 36.43 -1.42 -16.36
N TYR A 34 35.61 -2.35 -15.85
CA TYR A 34 35.88 -3.78 -15.90
C TYR A 34 34.66 -4.52 -16.44
N SER A 35 34.88 -5.43 -17.39
CA SER A 35 33.84 -6.31 -17.94
C SER A 35 34.39 -7.73 -18.05
N ARG A 36 33.49 -8.70 -18.04
CA ARG A 36 33.82 -10.08 -18.37
C ARG A 36 33.08 -10.51 -19.63
N GLU A 37 33.82 -10.72 -20.70
CA GLU A 37 33.25 -10.95 -22.03
C GLU A 37 33.71 -12.32 -22.53
N SER A 38 32.75 -13.20 -22.83
CA SER A 38 33.01 -14.57 -23.31
C SER A 38 34.02 -15.34 -22.43
N GLY A 39 34.00 -15.09 -21.12
CA GLY A 39 34.88 -15.72 -20.14
C GLY A 39 36.23 -15.04 -19.90
N LYS A 40 36.61 -14.05 -20.72
CA LYS A 40 37.84 -13.25 -20.58
C LYS A 40 37.61 -11.97 -19.77
N ASP A 41 38.64 -11.55 -19.06
CA ASP A 41 38.64 -10.32 -18.28
C ASP A 41 39.12 -9.16 -19.14
N ILE A 42 38.31 -8.11 -19.24
CA ILE A 42 38.64 -6.92 -20.03
C ILE A 42 38.63 -5.72 -19.09
N ARG A 43 39.72 -4.94 -19.14
CA ARG A 43 39.82 -3.64 -18.49
C ARG A 43 39.81 -2.59 -19.57
N THR A 44 38.96 -1.59 -19.38
CA THR A 44 38.77 -0.52 -20.35
C THR A 44 38.96 0.82 -19.66
N LEU A 45 39.88 1.63 -20.17
CA LEU A 45 40.07 3.02 -19.74
C LEU A 45 39.37 3.94 -20.74
N VAL A 46 38.42 4.73 -20.24
CA VAL A 46 37.68 5.70 -21.06
C VAL A 46 38.04 7.11 -20.62
N ASN A 47 38.53 7.91 -21.57
CA ASN A 47 38.87 9.32 -21.40
C ASN A 47 38.16 10.17 -22.48
N ALA A 48 38.38 11.49 -22.48
CA ALA A 48 37.73 12.41 -23.44
C ALA A 48 37.90 11.99 -24.92
N ASP A 49 39.06 11.46 -25.30
CA ASP A 49 39.38 11.17 -26.71
C ASP A 49 39.53 9.66 -27.00
N LYS A 50 39.64 8.83 -25.95
CA LYS A 50 40.18 7.45 -26.03
C LYS A 50 39.31 6.44 -25.32
N TRP A 51 39.18 5.28 -25.95
CA TRP A 51 38.60 4.06 -25.39
C TRP A 51 39.63 2.93 -25.53
N ASP A 52 40.43 2.73 -24.50
CA ASP A 52 41.54 1.77 -24.52
C ASP A 52 41.13 0.49 -23.80
N SER A 53 41.24 -0.67 -24.46
CA SER A 53 40.85 -1.96 -23.90
C SER A 53 41.98 -2.98 -24.03
N ASN A 54 42.25 -3.71 -22.96
CA ASN A 54 43.32 -4.72 -22.90
C ASN A 54 43.05 -5.98 -23.74
N GLU A 55 41.95 -6.08 -24.49
CA GLU A 55 41.63 -7.27 -25.30
C GLU A 55 42.50 -7.38 -26.56
N ASP A 56 42.78 -6.24 -27.22
CA ASP A 56 43.32 -6.20 -28.58
C ASP A 56 44.62 -5.39 -28.73
N ASP A 57 45.23 -4.93 -27.63
CA ASP A 57 46.39 -4.00 -27.62
C ASP A 57 46.18 -2.81 -28.58
N SER A 58 44.93 -2.36 -28.71
CA SER A 58 44.53 -1.40 -29.74
C SER A 58 43.75 -0.25 -29.17
N GLU A 59 44.28 0.94 -29.44
CA GLU A 59 43.72 2.21 -28.99
C GLU A 59 42.61 2.64 -29.95
N LEU A 60 41.39 2.81 -29.42
CA LEU A 60 40.27 3.35 -30.17
C LEU A 60 40.14 4.85 -29.91
N ASN A 61 40.24 5.65 -30.97
CA ASN A 61 40.07 7.11 -30.91
C ASN A 61 38.68 7.49 -31.42
N CYS A 62 38.00 8.42 -30.74
CA CYS A 62 36.70 8.89 -31.21
C CYS A 62 36.83 9.83 -32.41
N GLU A 63 36.05 9.59 -33.46
CA GLU A 63 35.97 10.46 -34.64
C GLU A 63 34.66 11.26 -34.68
N ASP A 64 33.54 10.63 -34.35
CA ASP A 64 32.20 11.25 -34.37
C ASP A 64 31.28 10.63 -33.31
N ILE A 65 30.29 11.39 -32.84
CA ILE A 65 29.39 11.02 -31.75
C ILE A 65 27.96 11.47 -32.02
N PHE A 66 27.00 10.60 -31.75
CA PHE A 66 25.58 10.91 -31.77
C PHE A 66 24.92 10.54 -30.45
N ILE A 67 24.24 11.52 -29.84
CA ILE A 67 23.48 11.34 -28.60
C ILE A 67 22.01 11.16 -28.97
N HIS A 68 21.47 9.99 -28.66
CA HIS A 68 20.07 9.68 -28.92
C HIS A 68 19.15 10.45 -27.98
N SER A 69 18.08 11.03 -28.51
CA SER A 69 17.01 11.62 -27.71
C SER A 69 16.28 10.52 -26.94
N ASN A 70 16.29 10.58 -25.60
CA ASN A 70 15.68 9.56 -24.76
C ASN A 70 14.13 9.64 -24.83
N PRO A 71 13.42 8.62 -25.35
CA PRO A 71 11.96 8.65 -25.44
C PRO A 71 11.24 8.37 -24.09
N GLY A 72 11.97 8.23 -22.98
CA GLY A 72 11.42 8.25 -21.61
C GLY A 72 10.54 7.07 -21.20
N LEU A 73 10.19 6.17 -22.12
CA LEU A 73 9.15 5.15 -21.88
C LEU A 73 9.64 3.69 -21.91
N GLN A 74 10.85 3.39 -22.41
CA GLN A 74 11.29 2.01 -22.61
C GLN A 74 12.62 1.62 -21.96
N GLN A 75 13.52 2.57 -21.66
CA GLN A 75 14.83 2.29 -21.08
C GLN A 75 15.34 3.47 -20.23
N ASP A 76 15.92 3.17 -19.07
CA ASP A 76 16.58 4.18 -18.24
C ASP A 76 17.99 4.46 -18.79
N GLY A 77 18.35 5.73 -18.96
CA GLY A 77 19.69 6.13 -19.37
C GLY A 77 19.79 6.95 -20.65
N ASN A 78 20.97 7.52 -20.90
CA ASN A 78 21.31 8.19 -22.16
C ASN A 78 22.00 7.18 -23.09
N ASN A 79 21.47 7.03 -24.31
CA ASN A 79 22.12 6.20 -25.33
C ASN A 79 22.98 7.07 -26.24
N VAL A 80 24.19 6.60 -26.53
CA VAL A 80 25.18 7.31 -27.34
C VAL A 80 25.82 6.34 -28.32
N THR A 81 25.72 6.63 -29.61
CA THR A 81 26.47 5.90 -30.65
C THR A 81 27.73 6.70 -30.99
N MET A 82 28.88 6.03 -31.01
CA MET A 82 30.19 6.61 -31.32
C MET A 82 30.83 5.86 -32.49
N LEU A 83 31.48 6.63 -33.37
CA LEU A 83 32.33 6.09 -34.42
C LEU A 83 33.79 6.15 -33.94
N MET A 84 34.39 4.97 -33.81
CA MET A 84 35.72 4.78 -33.22
C MET A 84 36.72 4.29 -34.28
N VAL A 85 37.94 4.83 -34.27
CA VAL A 85 39.01 4.43 -35.20
C VAL A 85 40.12 3.72 -34.44
N LYS A 86 40.48 2.51 -34.89
CA LYS A 86 41.59 1.74 -34.33
C LYS A 86 42.93 2.31 -34.78
N SER A 87 43.70 2.87 -33.85
CA SER A 87 45.08 3.33 -34.08
C SER A 87 46.05 2.26 -33.61
N GLY A 88 46.76 1.59 -34.53
CA GLY A 88 47.79 0.60 -34.14
C GLY A 88 48.10 -0.56 -35.11
N GLY A 89 47.55 -0.60 -36.33
CA GLY A 89 47.91 -1.62 -37.33
C GLY A 89 48.82 -1.07 -38.42
N SER A 90 49.96 -1.72 -38.69
CA SER A 90 50.85 -1.36 -39.80
C SER A 90 50.10 -1.47 -41.15
N ASN A 91 49.90 -0.31 -41.79
CA ASN A 91 49.62 -0.07 -43.20
C ASN A 91 48.60 -1.00 -43.90
N ILE A 92 47.36 -0.52 -44.05
CA ILE A 92 46.63 -0.30 -45.33
C ILE A 92 45.12 -0.14 -45.09
N ASN A 93 44.57 -0.61 -43.95
CA ASN A 93 43.14 -0.46 -43.65
C ASN A 93 42.92 0.26 -42.30
N THR A 94 42.55 1.55 -42.35
CA THR A 94 41.95 2.23 -41.19
C THR A 94 40.65 1.53 -40.84
N CYS A 95 40.60 0.95 -39.65
CA CYS A 95 39.46 0.18 -39.15
C CYS A 95 38.55 1.10 -38.33
N TYR A 96 37.31 1.25 -38.77
CA TYR A 96 36.27 1.99 -38.09
C TYR A 96 35.33 1.00 -37.39
N MET A 97 34.90 1.31 -36.17
CA MET A 97 33.98 0.49 -35.40
C MET A 97 32.88 1.37 -34.83
N CYS A 98 31.64 0.89 -34.90
CA CYS A 98 30.51 1.53 -34.25
C CYS A 98 30.37 0.97 -32.84
N VAL A 99 30.42 1.85 -31.85
CA VAL A 99 30.24 1.52 -30.43
C VAL A 99 28.99 2.24 -29.94
N ASP A 100 28.00 1.48 -29.48
CA ASP A 100 26.78 2.04 -28.92
C ASP A 100 26.78 1.81 -27.41
N VAL A 101 26.71 2.89 -26.64
CA VAL A 101 26.89 2.93 -25.19
C VAL A 101 25.63 3.45 -24.53
N LEU A 102 25.11 2.64 -23.63
CA LEU A 102 23.95 2.88 -22.80
C LEU A 102 24.43 3.24 -21.40
N TRP A 103 24.34 4.53 -21.07
CA TRP A 103 24.62 5.00 -19.72
C TRP A 103 23.49 4.60 -18.77
N ARG A 104 23.71 3.64 -17.85
CA ARG A 104 22.64 3.17 -16.94
C ARG A 104 22.68 3.90 -15.61
N THR A 105 23.84 3.87 -14.95
CA THR A 105 24.08 4.53 -13.66
C THR A 105 25.52 5.08 -13.66
N PRO A 106 25.90 5.95 -12.71
CA PRO A 106 27.28 6.43 -12.60
C PRO A 106 28.35 5.33 -12.50
N ASN A 107 27.96 4.12 -12.07
CA ASN A 107 28.85 2.97 -11.90
C ASN A 107 28.67 1.87 -12.95
N ILE A 108 27.68 1.97 -13.84
CA ILE A 108 27.32 0.91 -14.79
C ILE A 108 27.11 1.48 -16.19
N LEU A 109 27.90 0.96 -17.13
CA LEU A 109 27.68 1.15 -18.56
C LEU A 109 27.30 -0.17 -19.19
N GLN A 110 26.42 -0.12 -20.17
CA GLN A 110 26.24 -1.23 -21.09
C GLN A 110 26.71 -0.78 -22.47
N TYR A 111 27.43 -1.63 -23.18
CA TYR A 111 27.87 -1.29 -24.53
C TYR A 111 27.74 -2.47 -25.48
N ARG A 112 27.71 -2.13 -26.76
CA ARG A 112 27.79 -3.08 -27.87
C ARG A 112 28.73 -2.51 -28.92
N LYS A 113 29.55 -3.38 -29.50
CA LYS A 113 30.49 -3.06 -30.58
C LYS A 113 30.13 -3.84 -31.83
N GLU A 114 30.18 -3.19 -32.98
CA GLU A 114 30.14 -3.86 -34.28
C GLU A 114 31.57 -4.27 -34.71
N ASP A 115 31.65 -5.23 -35.64
CA ASP A 115 32.91 -5.65 -36.23
C ASP A 115 33.57 -4.51 -37.04
N CYS A 116 34.87 -4.65 -37.26
CA CYS A 116 35.68 -3.70 -38.01
C CYS A 116 35.15 -3.43 -39.43
N ILE A 117 34.84 -2.17 -39.72
CA ILE A 117 34.48 -1.65 -41.04
C ILE A 117 35.73 -1.05 -41.67
N THR A 118 36.09 -1.51 -42.87
CA THR A 118 37.23 -0.97 -43.62
C THR A 118 36.75 0.03 -44.66
N ALA A 119 37.28 1.26 -44.63
CA ALA A 119 36.99 2.26 -45.65
C ALA A 119 37.72 1.92 -46.96
N MET A 120 37.06 2.09 -48.10
CA MET A 120 37.75 2.08 -49.40
C MET A 120 38.69 3.30 -49.49
N SER A 121 39.82 3.13 -50.17
CA SER A 121 40.81 4.21 -50.34
C SER A 121 40.16 5.48 -50.91
N GLY A 122 40.13 6.56 -50.10
CA GLY A 122 39.62 7.88 -50.50
C GLY A 122 38.20 8.25 -50.03
N SER A 123 37.44 7.32 -49.42
CA SER A 123 36.12 7.64 -48.83
C SER A 123 36.22 7.81 -47.31
N LYS A 124 35.75 8.94 -46.78
CA LYS A 124 35.52 9.10 -45.33
C LYS A 124 34.24 8.34 -44.93
N ILE A 125 34.35 7.49 -43.94
CA ILE A 125 33.19 6.83 -43.33
C ILE A 125 32.48 7.87 -42.45
N SER A 126 31.16 8.00 -42.62
CA SER A 126 30.32 8.84 -41.77
C SER A 126 29.55 7.98 -40.77
N LEU A 127 29.29 8.53 -39.58
CA LEU A 127 28.54 7.85 -38.52
C LEU A 127 27.11 7.47 -38.95
N ASN A 128 26.46 8.34 -39.75
CA ASN A 128 25.08 8.14 -40.19
C ASN A 128 24.93 7.04 -41.26
N ASP A 129 25.95 6.85 -42.10
CA ASP A 129 25.89 5.88 -43.21
C ASP A 129 26.32 4.48 -42.80
N SER A 130 27.13 4.35 -41.75
CA SER A 130 27.81 3.09 -41.40
C SER A 130 27.28 2.42 -40.14
N CYS A 131 26.86 3.18 -39.13
CA CYS A 131 26.36 2.59 -37.88
C CYS A 131 24.89 2.24 -38.02
N LYS A 132 24.55 0.94 -37.91
CA LYS A 132 23.16 0.46 -38.04
C LYS A 132 22.22 1.08 -37.01
N SER A 133 22.71 1.38 -35.81
CA SER A 133 21.97 2.06 -34.74
C SER A 133 21.49 3.46 -35.09
N MET A 134 22.03 4.05 -36.16
CA MET A 134 21.68 5.38 -36.61
C MET A 134 20.80 5.42 -37.85
N ASN A 135 20.71 4.29 -38.56
CA ASN A 135 20.00 4.25 -39.81
C ASN A 135 18.47 4.10 -39.58
N PRO A 136 17.63 5.04 -40.05
CA PRO A 136 16.18 4.98 -39.90
C PRO A 136 15.54 3.70 -40.45
N TRP A 137 16.19 3.05 -41.42
CA TRP A 137 15.69 1.85 -42.09
C TRP A 137 15.93 0.54 -41.33
N TYR A 138 16.89 0.52 -40.40
CA TYR A 138 17.27 -0.69 -39.65
C TYR A 138 16.81 -0.68 -38.18
N GLY A 139 16.31 0.47 -37.69
CA GLY A 139 15.86 0.66 -36.31
C GLY A 139 17.00 0.63 -35.30
N LEU A 140 16.77 1.17 -34.10
CA LEU A 140 17.69 0.96 -32.97
C LEU A 140 17.83 -0.56 -32.72
N PRO A 141 19.05 -1.13 -32.71
CA PRO A 141 19.20 -2.57 -32.55
C PRO A 141 18.64 -3.02 -31.20
N SER A 142 18.16 -4.27 -31.13
CA SER A 142 17.69 -4.84 -29.87
C SER A 142 18.79 -4.81 -28.80
N THR A 143 18.44 -4.42 -27.58
CA THR A 143 19.35 -4.38 -26.42
C THR A 143 19.58 -5.75 -25.78
N ASP A 144 19.18 -6.85 -26.44
CA ASP A 144 19.24 -8.21 -25.91
C ASP A 144 20.68 -8.76 -25.76
N VAL A 145 21.66 -8.16 -26.45
CA VAL A 145 23.07 -8.57 -26.45
C VAL A 145 23.96 -7.35 -26.18
N THR A 146 24.13 -7.02 -24.90
CA THR A 146 24.99 -5.92 -24.44
C THR A 146 25.96 -6.42 -23.38
N TYR A 147 27.22 -6.01 -23.46
CA TYR A 147 28.20 -6.26 -22.41
C TYR A 147 28.04 -5.21 -21.31
N THR A 148 28.10 -5.64 -20.05
CA THR A 148 27.98 -4.74 -18.89
C THR A 148 29.37 -4.47 -18.32
N MET A 149 29.67 -3.19 -18.13
CA MET A 149 30.92 -2.70 -17.58
C MET A 149 30.68 -2.12 -16.19
N PHE A 150 31.56 -2.45 -15.27
CA PHE A 150 31.54 -2.04 -13.87
C PHE A 150 32.66 -1.04 -13.62
N LYS A 151 32.31 0.11 -13.04
CA LYS A 151 33.30 1.12 -12.65
C LYS A 151 34.16 0.57 -11.50
N GLN A 152 35.49 0.60 -11.66
CA GLN A 152 36.40 0.11 -10.62
C GLN A 152 36.44 1.07 -9.41
N SER A 153 36.41 2.37 -9.67
CA SER A 153 36.25 3.43 -8.68
C SER A 153 34.77 3.69 -8.40
N ILE A 154 34.19 2.90 -7.50
CA ILE A 154 32.76 2.91 -7.22
C ILE A 154 32.34 4.25 -6.60
N GLU A 155 31.43 4.95 -7.26
CA GLU A 155 30.72 6.09 -6.72
C GLU A 155 29.61 5.64 -5.77
N LYS A 156 29.37 6.45 -4.75
CA LYS A 156 28.40 6.15 -3.71
C LYS A 156 26.97 6.35 -4.23
N ILE A 157 26.19 5.27 -4.30
CA ILE A 157 24.79 5.27 -4.74
C ILE A 157 23.92 4.60 -3.68
N ASN A 158 22.71 5.12 -3.48
CA ASN A 158 21.74 4.62 -2.52
C ASN A 158 21.13 3.27 -2.97
N CYS A 159 21.10 2.28 -2.08
CA CYS A 159 20.54 0.96 -2.31
C CYS A 159 19.00 0.90 -2.36
N VAL A 160 18.27 1.97 -2.04
CA VAL A 160 16.79 1.98 -1.98
C VAL A 160 16.15 1.47 -3.26
N THR A 161 16.76 1.73 -4.43
CA THR A 161 16.24 1.24 -5.72
C THR A 161 16.52 -0.24 -5.99
N THR A 162 17.41 -0.87 -5.21
CA THR A 162 17.80 -2.29 -5.33
C THR A 162 17.15 -3.13 -4.23
N PHE A 163 17.47 -2.82 -2.96
CA PHE A 163 16.88 -3.44 -1.78
C PHE A 163 16.63 -2.36 -0.72
N GLU A 164 15.41 -2.33 -0.20
CA GLU A 164 15.06 -1.54 0.97
C GLU A 164 14.38 -2.48 1.98
N GLY A 165 14.90 -2.59 3.19
CA GLY A 165 14.28 -3.35 4.26
C GLY A 165 14.97 -4.62 4.70
N VAL A 166 14.19 -5.51 5.31
CA VAL A 166 14.65 -6.81 5.83
C VAL A 166 13.90 -7.94 5.14
N TYR A 167 14.65 -8.88 4.57
CA TYR A 167 14.12 -10.02 3.86
C TYR A 167 14.73 -11.31 4.39
N GLN A 168 13.92 -12.34 4.58
CA GLN A 168 14.40 -13.70 4.64
C GLN A 168 14.48 -14.24 3.21
N PHE A 169 15.52 -15.00 2.90
CA PHE A 169 15.64 -15.58 1.57
C PHE A 169 16.00 -17.06 1.64
N SER A 170 15.40 -17.80 0.73
CA SER A 170 15.88 -19.11 0.32
C SER A 170 16.74 -18.96 -0.93
N TYR A 171 17.75 -19.82 -1.06
CA TYR A 171 18.65 -19.78 -2.20
C TYR A 171 18.93 -21.16 -2.77
N GLU A 172 19.16 -21.20 -4.08
CA GLU A 172 19.51 -22.40 -4.83
C GLU A 172 20.70 -22.06 -5.74
N VAL A 173 21.71 -22.92 -5.72
CA VAL A 173 22.93 -22.78 -6.54
C VAL A 173 22.87 -23.85 -7.63
N ASP A 174 22.91 -23.46 -8.90
CA ASP A 174 22.78 -24.39 -10.03
C ASP A 174 23.95 -25.39 -10.13
N GLN A 175 25.12 -25.05 -9.58
CA GLN A 175 26.29 -25.94 -9.63
C GLN A 175 26.23 -27.05 -8.59
N GLY A 176 26.38 -28.30 -9.06
CA GLY A 176 26.53 -29.47 -8.20
C GLY A 176 25.22 -30.17 -7.83
N GLY A 177 24.12 -29.93 -8.56
CA GLY A 177 22.81 -30.52 -8.25
C GLY A 177 22.22 -29.99 -6.95
N GLY A 178 22.49 -28.72 -6.64
CA GLY A 178 22.15 -28.10 -5.36
C GLY A 178 20.65 -28.08 -5.10
N GLY A 179 20.25 -28.57 -3.92
CA GLY A 179 18.89 -28.41 -3.40
C GLY A 179 18.61 -26.96 -2.99
N ILE A 180 17.34 -26.65 -2.73
CA ILE A 180 16.91 -25.35 -2.22
C ILE A 180 17.27 -25.27 -0.73
N CYS A 181 18.13 -24.33 -0.34
CA CYS A 181 18.40 -24.05 1.07
C CYS A 181 17.45 -22.97 1.58
N ASN A 182 16.58 -23.35 2.51
CA ASN A 182 15.66 -22.45 3.20
C ASN A 182 15.98 -22.45 4.70
N HIS A 183 16.71 -21.44 5.17
CA HIS A 183 17.06 -21.26 6.58
C HIS A 183 16.50 -19.92 7.08
N PRO A 184 15.89 -19.84 8.28
CA PRO A 184 15.28 -18.61 8.79
C PRO A 184 16.28 -17.48 9.02
N ASP A 185 17.51 -17.82 9.41
CA ASP A 185 18.61 -16.85 9.60
C ASP A 185 19.32 -16.44 8.30
N SER A 186 18.92 -16.96 7.13
CA SER A 186 19.39 -16.46 5.84
C SER A 186 18.64 -15.18 5.49
N GLN A 187 19.29 -14.03 5.70
CA GLN A 187 18.61 -12.72 5.67
C GLN A 187 19.40 -11.66 4.91
N ILE A 188 18.67 -10.79 4.21
CA ILE A 188 19.17 -9.54 3.65
C ILE A 188 18.71 -8.40 4.55
N LYS A 189 19.65 -7.57 4.99
CA LYS A 189 19.41 -6.38 5.79
C LYS A 189 19.94 -5.16 5.04
N ALA A 190 19.03 -4.40 4.44
CA ALA A 190 19.28 -3.16 3.71
C ALA A 190 18.58 -2.01 4.45
N CYS A 191 19.14 -1.62 5.59
CA CYS A 191 18.53 -0.64 6.50
C CYS A 191 19.33 0.64 6.52
N GLN A 192 18.62 1.78 6.50
CA GLN A 192 19.22 3.07 6.81
C GLN A 192 19.56 3.14 8.30
N GLU A 193 20.77 3.54 8.66
CA GLU A 193 21.09 3.96 10.02
C GLU A 193 20.66 5.43 10.19
N PRO A 194 19.61 5.71 10.98
CA PRO A 194 19.12 7.07 11.12
C PRO A 194 20.03 7.90 12.04
N GLY A 195 20.37 9.11 11.60
CA GLY A 195 21.16 10.05 12.39
C GLY A 195 22.68 9.96 12.20
N SER A 196 23.17 9.06 11.33
CA SER A 196 24.52 9.24 10.80
C SER A 196 24.51 10.44 9.84
N SER A 197 25.54 11.29 9.92
CA SER A 197 25.72 12.43 9.01
C SER A 197 26.01 11.98 7.57
N TYR A 198 26.18 10.67 7.36
CA TYR A 198 26.40 10.01 6.10
C TYR A 198 25.14 9.18 5.79
N VAL A 199 24.52 9.38 4.64
CA VAL A 199 23.36 8.58 4.22
C VAL A 199 23.84 7.14 3.98
N ASP A 200 23.89 6.31 5.02
CA ASP A 200 24.50 4.96 5.05
C ASP A 200 23.69 3.88 4.30
N ASN A 201 22.91 4.28 3.29
CA ASN A 201 22.20 3.34 2.42
C ASN A 201 23.03 2.84 1.24
N GLU A 202 24.32 3.12 1.22
CA GLU A 202 25.16 2.71 0.09
C GLU A 202 25.45 1.20 0.11
N VAL A 203 25.17 0.54 1.23
CA VAL A 203 25.59 -0.84 1.51
C VAL A 203 24.45 -1.63 2.18
N PHE A 204 24.32 -2.90 1.82
CA PHE A 204 23.47 -3.86 2.54
C PHE A 204 24.25 -5.13 2.91
N LEU A 205 23.74 -5.85 3.91
CA LEU A 205 24.33 -7.10 4.39
C LEU A 205 23.47 -8.27 3.91
N MET A 206 24.13 -9.28 3.35
CA MET A 206 23.51 -10.55 2.97
C MET A 206 24.15 -11.67 3.77
N THR A 207 23.36 -12.31 4.62
CA THR A 207 23.82 -13.39 5.51
C THR A 207 23.31 -14.72 4.97
N TYR A 208 24.22 -15.59 4.56
CA TYR A 208 23.95 -16.97 4.16
C TYR A 208 24.15 -17.91 5.34
N ARG A 209 23.22 -18.84 5.52
CA ARG A 209 23.37 -19.95 6.47
C ARG A 209 23.38 -21.30 5.76
N LYS A 210 24.06 -22.25 6.40
CA LYS A 210 24.19 -23.62 5.93
C LYS A 210 22.93 -24.42 6.29
N CYS A 211 22.36 -25.12 5.31
CA CYS A 211 21.30 -26.10 5.51
C CYS A 211 21.92 -27.50 5.64
N LEU A 212 21.39 -28.33 6.54
CA LEU A 212 21.93 -29.67 6.79
C LEU A 212 21.84 -30.58 5.55
N ASP A 213 20.76 -30.44 4.77
CA ASP A 213 20.45 -31.32 3.64
C ASP A 213 21.01 -30.81 2.30
N VAL A 214 21.68 -29.65 2.27
CA VAL A 214 22.16 -29.01 1.05
C VAL A 214 23.67 -28.83 1.11
N SER A 215 24.42 -29.65 0.37
CA SER A 215 25.89 -29.62 0.34
C SER A 215 26.46 -28.31 -0.23
N THR A 216 25.73 -27.64 -1.13
CA THR A 216 26.11 -26.36 -1.75
C THR A 216 25.82 -25.15 -0.86
N SER A 217 25.19 -25.36 0.30
CA SER A 217 24.89 -24.28 1.24
C SER A 217 26.14 -23.82 1.99
N LYS A 218 26.24 -22.52 2.26
CA LYS A 218 27.40 -21.90 2.92
C LYS A 218 26.98 -21.04 4.10
N ASN A 219 27.89 -20.90 5.06
CA ASN A 219 27.72 -20.02 6.21
C ASN A 219 28.67 -18.83 6.05
N GLU A 220 28.14 -17.72 5.56
CA GLU A 220 28.93 -16.56 5.15
C GLU A 220 28.11 -15.29 5.28
N GLN A 221 28.72 -14.19 5.69
CA GLN A 221 28.10 -12.88 5.69
C GLN A 221 28.88 -11.97 4.76
N VAL A 222 28.20 -11.43 3.74
CA VAL A 222 28.80 -10.60 2.70
C VAL A 222 28.23 -9.19 2.78
N ARG A 223 29.12 -8.20 2.66
CA ARG A 223 28.77 -6.78 2.67
C ARG A 223 28.85 -6.23 1.25
N TYR A 224 27.69 -5.97 0.66
CA TYR A 224 27.55 -5.50 -0.71
C TYR A 224 27.29 -3.99 -0.77
N GLN A 225 28.06 -3.29 -1.59
CA GLN A 225 27.82 -1.90 -1.97
C GLN A 225 26.98 -1.85 -3.25
N CYS A 226 25.98 -0.97 -3.30
CA CYS A 226 25.13 -0.82 -4.47
C CYS A 226 25.80 0.04 -5.54
N MET A 227 25.77 -0.45 -6.79
CA MET A 227 26.24 0.27 -7.98
C MET A 227 25.07 0.87 -8.79
N GLY A 228 23.84 0.58 -8.36
CA GLY A 228 22.60 1.09 -8.92
C GLY A 228 21.79 0.05 -9.69
N SER A 229 20.60 0.45 -10.11
CA SER A 229 19.61 -0.40 -10.78
C SER A 229 19.08 0.29 -12.03
N TRP A 230 18.74 -0.50 -13.05
CA TRP A 230 18.19 0.02 -14.30
C TRP A 230 17.15 -0.93 -14.88
N PHE A 231 16.22 -0.37 -15.64
CA PHE A 231 15.24 -1.14 -16.39
C PHE A 231 15.75 -1.48 -17.80
N ALA A 232 15.60 -2.74 -18.20
CA ALA A 232 15.88 -3.19 -19.56
C ALA A 232 14.81 -4.19 -20.04
N VAL A 233 14.44 -4.09 -21.31
CA VAL A 233 13.54 -5.04 -21.97
C VAL A 233 14.38 -6.08 -22.69
N ARG A 234 14.16 -7.36 -22.38
CA ARG A 234 14.79 -8.48 -23.06
C ARG A 234 13.74 -9.40 -23.67
N SER A 235 13.81 -9.66 -24.97
CA SER A 235 12.84 -10.49 -25.69
C SER A 235 11.36 -10.07 -25.48
N GLY A 236 11.09 -8.77 -25.36
CA GLY A 236 9.75 -8.22 -25.11
C GLY A 236 9.27 -8.27 -23.65
N ILE A 237 10.07 -8.81 -22.73
CA ILE A 237 9.78 -8.87 -21.29
C ILE A 237 10.62 -7.83 -20.55
N GLY A 238 9.97 -7.04 -19.68
CA GLY A 238 10.64 -6.01 -18.88
C GLY A 238 11.28 -6.57 -17.61
N TYR A 239 12.60 -6.43 -17.50
CA TYR A 239 13.38 -6.82 -16.33
C TYR A 239 13.98 -5.61 -15.62
N THR A 240 14.07 -5.71 -14.30
CA THR A 240 14.86 -4.78 -13.48
C THR A 240 16.19 -5.46 -13.18
N TYR A 241 17.28 -4.82 -13.60
CA TYR A 241 18.64 -5.24 -13.27
C TYR A 241 19.19 -4.37 -12.15
N ALA A 242 20.04 -4.95 -11.32
CA ALA A 242 20.83 -4.22 -10.34
C ALA A 242 22.26 -4.75 -10.30
N ALA A 243 23.20 -3.88 -10.01
CA ALA A 243 24.61 -4.25 -9.87
C ALA A 243 25.08 -3.98 -8.44
N ILE A 244 25.85 -4.92 -7.92
CA ILE A 244 26.39 -4.87 -6.55
C ILE A 244 27.87 -5.23 -6.58
N ALA A 245 28.62 -4.67 -5.64
CA ALA A 245 30.03 -4.95 -5.45
C ALA A 245 30.29 -5.42 -4.03
N ASP A 246 31.01 -6.52 -3.87
CA ASP A 246 31.59 -6.91 -2.60
C ASP A 246 32.68 -5.90 -2.21
N THR A 247 32.60 -5.39 -0.99
CA THR A 247 33.54 -4.40 -0.47
C THR A 247 34.82 -5.02 0.08
N VAL A 248 34.80 -6.31 0.41
CA VAL A 248 35.92 -7.04 1.01
C VAL A 248 36.73 -7.78 -0.05
N GLU A 249 36.08 -8.26 -1.11
CA GLU A 249 36.71 -9.05 -2.16
C GLU A 249 37.70 -8.22 -3.00
N GLN A 250 38.91 -8.76 -3.15
CA GLN A 250 40.00 -8.14 -3.92
C GLN A 250 40.02 -8.64 -5.36
N ASP A 251 39.60 -9.88 -5.61
CA ASP A 251 39.52 -10.39 -6.98
C ASP A 251 38.36 -9.72 -7.72
N THR A 252 38.67 -8.92 -8.74
CA THR A 252 37.68 -8.23 -9.56
C THR A 252 36.67 -9.19 -10.19
N ARG A 253 37.04 -10.46 -10.41
CA ARG A 253 36.15 -11.50 -10.95
C ARG A 253 35.03 -11.88 -10.00
N GLU A 254 35.30 -11.86 -8.70
CA GLU A 254 34.33 -12.24 -7.68
C GLU A 254 33.66 -11.02 -7.05
N LYS A 255 34.32 -9.86 -7.09
CA LYS A 255 33.86 -8.59 -6.54
C LYS A 255 32.50 -8.14 -7.07
N PHE A 256 32.29 -8.19 -8.38
CA PHE A 256 31.11 -7.60 -9.01
C PHE A 256 30.07 -8.65 -9.37
N LYS A 257 28.80 -8.41 -9.01
CA LYS A 257 27.66 -9.28 -9.32
C LYS A 257 26.51 -8.49 -9.94
N CYS A 258 25.76 -9.17 -10.80
CA CYS A 258 24.50 -8.69 -11.33
C CYS A 258 23.33 -9.40 -10.66
N LEU A 259 22.26 -8.66 -10.46
CA LEU A 259 20.98 -9.11 -9.97
C LEU A 259 19.91 -8.82 -11.03
N MET A 260 18.93 -9.70 -11.15
CA MET A 260 17.83 -9.52 -12.09
C MET A 260 16.51 -10.00 -11.48
N THR A 261 15.46 -9.21 -11.67
CA THR A 261 14.08 -9.53 -11.31
C THR A 261 13.10 -9.05 -12.39
N LEU A 262 11.84 -9.49 -12.31
CA LEU A 262 10.76 -9.01 -13.19
C LEU A 262 10.20 -7.71 -12.64
N LYS A 263 9.99 -6.72 -13.51
CA LYS A 263 9.44 -5.41 -13.10
C LYS A 263 8.06 -5.52 -12.44
N ASN A 264 7.20 -6.37 -13.00
CA ASN A 264 5.83 -6.57 -12.53
C ASN A 264 5.67 -7.97 -11.92
N GLN A 265 6.57 -8.36 -11.02
CA GLN A 265 6.41 -9.62 -10.32
C GLN A 265 5.17 -9.57 -9.43
N LYS A 266 4.20 -10.45 -9.71
CA LYS A 266 3.01 -10.67 -8.89
C LYS A 266 3.02 -12.12 -8.44
N ASP A 267 3.16 -12.35 -7.15
CA ASP A 267 3.08 -13.68 -6.56
C ASP A 267 2.02 -13.65 -5.45
N ALA A 268 1.16 -14.66 -5.39
CA ALA A 268 0.08 -14.74 -4.41
C ALA A 268 0.61 -14.77 -2.97
N ASN A 269 1.83 -15.28 -2.78
CA ASN A 269 2.49 -15.40 -1.48
C ASN A 269 3.34 -14.17 -1.10
N ASN A 270 3.23 -13.06 -1.83
CA ASN A 270 4.05 -11.85 -1.64
C ASN A 270 5.57 -12.13 -1.70
N GLN A 271 5.97 -13.17 -2.44
CA GLN A 271 7.36 -13.57 -2.63
C GLN A 271 7.98 -12.84 -3.82
N ILE A 272 9.20 -12.35 -3.62
CA ILE A 272 9.97 -11.67 -4.66
C ILE A 272 11.11 -12.59 -5.08
N ARG A 273 11.32 -12.75 -6.39
CA ARG A 273 12.33 -13.65 -6.93
C ARG A 273 13.42 -12.81 -7.56
N TRP A 274 14.65 -13.11 -7.21
CA TRP A 274 15.83 -12.49 -7.77
C TRP A 274 16.78 -13.58 -8.24
N VAL A 275 17.55 -13.27 -9.27
CA VAL A 275 18.62 -14.15 -9.73
C VAL A 275 19.91 -13.36 -9.73
N MET A 276 20.95 -13.96 -9.18
CA MET A 276 22.26 -13.37 -9.08
C MET A 276 23.24 -14.10 -10.01
N SER A 277 24.07 -13.33 -10.70
CA SER A 277 25.15 -13.89 -11.51
C SER A 277 26.27 -14.41 -10.62
N ARG A 278 27.02 -15.39 -11.11
CA ARG A 278 28.24 -15.85 -10.42
C ARG A 278 29.41 -14.89 -10.63
N PHE A 279 29.51 -14.33 -11.82
CA PHE A 279 30.62 -13.47 -12.26
C PHE A 279 30.06 -12.10 -12.70
N PRO A 280 30.90 -11.12 -13.08
CA PRO A 280 30.51 -9.80 -13.56
C PRO A 280 29.97 -9.86 -14.99
N ASP A 281 28.99 -10.71 -15.21
CA ASP A 281 28.36 -10.92 -16.49
C ASP A 281 26.85 -11.01 -16.31
N CYS A 282 26.17 -9.91 -16.62
CA CYS A 282 24.72 -9.82 -16.57
C CYS A 282 24.05 -10.56 -17.74
N THR A 283 24.78 -10.89 -18.83
CA THR A 283 24.19 -11.57 -19.99
C THR A 283 23.83 -13.01 -19.69
N SER A 284 24.55 -13.62 -18.72
CA SER A 284 24.30 -14.95 -18.17
C SER A 284 22.92 -15.12 -17.52
N LEU A 285 22.27 -14.01 -17.16
CA LEU A 285 20.95 -13.98 -16.56
C LEU A 285 19.86 -14.01 -17.64
N SER A 286 19.34 -15.21 -17.91
CA SER A 286 18.35 -15.45 -18.99
C SER A 286 16.89 -15.29 -18.54
N GLY A 287 16.60 -15.47 -17.26
CA GLY A 287 15.29 -15.20 -16.68
C GLY A 287 15.28 -15.41 -15.16
N VAL A 288 14.17 -15.07 -14.50
CA VAL A 288 14.05 -15.13 -13.03
C VAL A 288 14.07 -16.57 -12.47
N TYR A 289 13.89 -17.57 -13.33
CA TYR A 289 13.97 -18.99 -12.98
C TYR A 289 15.23 -19.69 -13.51
N ARG A 290 16.06 -18.96 -14.27
CA ARG A 290 17.19 -19.52 -15.01
C ARG A 290 18.41 -18.63 -14.83
N GLY A 291 19.18 -18.93 -13.79
CA GLY A 291 20.52 -18.38 -13.61
C GLY A 291 21.23 -18.95 -12.38
N PRO A 292 22.52 -18.61 -12.24
CA PRO A 292 23.45 -19.38 -11.40
C PRO A 292 23.09 -19.47 -9.92
N LEU A 293 22.57 -18.37 -9.35
CA LEU A 293 22.04 -18.32 -7.99
C LEU A 293 20.61 -17.78 -8.04
N LYS A 294 19.65 -18.60 -7.65
CA LYS A 294 18.24 -18.22 -7.52
C LYS A 294 17.95 -17.84 -6.08
N LEU A 295 17.25 -16.73 -5.89
CA LEU A 295 16.86 -16.19 -4.58
C LEU A 295 15.33 -16.04 -4.57
N VAL A 296 14.69 -16.57 -3.53
CA VAL A 296 13.27 -16.30 -3.25
C VAL A 296 13.20 -15.58 -1.91
N LEU A 297 12.80 -14.33 -1.95
CA LEU A 297 12.73 -13.43 -0.81
C LEU A 297 11.31 -13.35 -0.25
N THR A 298 11.22 -13.36 1.07
CA THR A 298 10.03 -13.05 1.85
C THR A 298 10.33 -11.84 2.73
N ARG A 299 9.42 -10.87 2.77
CA ARG A 299 9.55 -9.72 3.66
C ARG A 299 9.35 -10.20 5.11
N ILE A 300 10.23 -9.78 6.02
CA ILE A 300 10.12 -10.12 7.44
C ILE A 300 10.11 -8.88 8.31
N ALA A 301 9.53 -8.98 9.51
CA ALA A 301 9.62 -7.91 10.49
C ALA A 301 11.08 -7.79 10.99
N PRO A 302 11.59 -6.56 11.17
CA PRO A 302 12.94 -6.36 11.70
C PRO A 302 13.04 -6.93 13.13
N PRO A 303 14.12 -7.64 13.46
CA PRO A 303 14.31 -8.18 14.80
C PRO A 303 14.58 -7.03 15.77
N THR A 304 13.59 -6.70 16.60
CA THR A 304 13.71 -5.62 17.58
C THR A 304 13.11 -6.00 18.94
N GLN A 305 13.75 -5.53 20.02
CA GLN A 305 13.27 -5.72 21.39
C GLN A 305 11.92 -5.02 21.66
N TYR A 306 11.58 -4.01 20.85
CA TYR A 306 10.37 -3.21 21.00
C TYR A 306 9.10 -3.91 20.48
N MET A 307 9.23 -5.12 19.92
CA MET A 307 8.08 -5.98 19.68
C MET A 307 7.63 -6.70 20.96
N ILE A 308 8.49 -6.82 21.97
CA ILE A 308 8.10 -7.43 23.25
C ILE A 308 7.17 -6.45 23.97
N PRO A 309 5.92 -6.84 24.27
CA PRO A 309 4.96 -5.96 24.89
C PRO A 309 5.29 -5.75 26.37
N ARG A 310 5.04 -4.54 26.87
CA ARG A 310 5.19 -4.15 28.28
C ARG A 310 3.85 -3.77 28.93
N CYS A 311 2.78 -3.70 28.14
CA CYS A 311 1.43 -3.46 28.61
C CYS A 311 0.39 -4.30 27.86
N ASN A 312 -0.81 -4.32 28.41
CA ASN A 312 -1.95 -5.02 27.84
C ASN A 312 -2.98 -4.02 27.30
N LEU A 313 -3.60 -4.39 26.20
CA LEU A 313 -4.77 -3.76 25.61
C LEU A 313 -6.05 -4.14 26.39
N PRO A 314 -7.12 -3.34 26.30
CA PRO A 314 -8.41 -3.70 26.85
C PRO A 314 -8.90 -5.04 26.30
N ARG A 315 -9.46 -5.90 27.17
CA ARG A 315 -10.00 -7.19 26.73
C ARG A 315 -11.21 -7.03 25.81
N ASP A 316 -11.97 -5.96 25.99
CA ASP A 316 -13.19 -5.67 25.21
C ASP A 316 -12.93 -5.41 23.72
N ILE A 317 -11.67 -5.14 23.36
CA ILE A 317 -11.27 -4.90 21.96
C ILE A 317 -10.55 -6.09 21.33
N ALA A 318 -10.37 -7.20 22.06
CA ALA A 318 -9.72 -8.39 21.52
C ALA A 318 -10.64 -9.07 20.48
N GLY A 319 -10.09 -9.41 19.32
CA GLY A 319 -10.84 -10.03 18.24
C GLY A 319 -10.38 -9.59 16.85
N LYS A 320 -11.20 -9.92 15.86
CA LYS A 320 -11.01 -9.52 14.47
C LYS A 320 -11.92 -8.34 14.15
N TRP A 321 -11.38 -7.37 13.44
CA TRP A 321 -11.98 -6.08 13.17
C TRP A 321 -11.76 -5.66 11.71
N PHE A 322 -12.74 -4.96 11.18
CA PHE A 322 -12.68 -4.25 9.91
C PHE A 322 -12.47 -2.76 10.19
N THR A 323 -11.54 -2.11 9.47
CA THR A 323 -11.26 -0.68 9.64
C THR A 323 -11.88 0.18 8.54
N GLN A 324 -12.42 1.33 8.94
CA GLN A 324 -12.90 2.41 8.05
C GLN A 324 -11.79 3.44 7.71
N GLY A 325 -10.56 3.21 8.20
CA GLY A 325 -9.44 4.14 8.15
C GLY A 325 -8.84 4.37 6.75
N PRO A 326 -7.73 5.15 6.69
CA PRO A 326 -6.99 5.38 5.44
C PRO A 326 -6.41 4.10 4.82
N GLU A 327 -6.22 3.05 5.62
CA GLU A 327 -5.90 1.69 5.19
C GLU A 327 -7.20 0.94 4.85
N PHE A 328 -7.99 1.47 3.92
CA PHE A 328 -9.25 0.86 3.48
C PHE A 328 -8.98 -0.53 2.88
N LYS A 329 -9.79 -1.54 3.23
CA LYS A 329 -9.55 -2.98 2.97
C LYS A 329 -8.41 -3.61 3.79
N SER A 330 -8.39 -3.33 5.09
CA SER A 330 -7.48 -4.01 6.01
C SER A 330 -8.22 -4.87 7.01
N ASP A 331 -7.73 -6.09 7.19
CA ASP A 331 -8.15 -6.96 8.27
C ASP A 331 -7.29 -6.67 9.49
N VAL A 332 -7.95 -6.33 10.60
CA VAL A 332 -7.27 -5.94 11.84
C VAL A 332 -7.50 -7.01 12.89
N ALA A 333 -6.44 -7.65 13.35
CA ALA A 333 -6.49 -8.60 14.46
C ALA A 333 -5.91 -7.96 15.71
N VAL A 334 -6.74 -7.85 16.75
CA VAL A 334 -6.35 -7.31 18.05
C VAL A 334 -6.23 -8.46 19.04
N ASN A 335 -5.05 -8.64 19.60
CA ASN A 335 -4.79 -9.56 20.71
C ASN A 335 -4.63 -8.75 22.01
N GLU A 336 -4.42 -9.41 23.16
CA GLU A 336 -4.23 -8.74 24.45
C GLU A 336 -3.02 -7.80 24.48
N THR A 337 -2.05 -7.96 23.58
CA THR A 337 -0.77 -7.20 23.60
C THR A 337 -0.40 -6.56 22.27
N HIS A 338 -0.98 -7.03 21.16
CA HIS A 338 -0.60 -6.64 19.81
C HIS A 338 -1.83 -6.29 18.97
N ILE A 339 -1.64 -5.35 18.04
CA ILE A 339 -2.58 -5.09 16.96
C ILE A 339 -1.87 -5.38 15.64
N HIS A 340 -2.44 -6.26 14.83
CA HIS A 340 -1.93 -6.64 13.52
C HIS A 340 -2.87 -6.12 12.44
N TYR A 341 -2.35 -5.31 11.53
CA TYR A 341 -3.07 -4.86 10.34
C TYR A 341 -2.54 -5.61 9.13
N HIS A 342 -3.43 -6.29 8.41
CA HIS A 342 -3.16 -6.89 7.12
C HIS A 342 -3.86 -6.06 6.04
N THR A 343 -3.10 -5.22 5.34
CA THR A 343 -3.64 -4.25 4.37
C THR A 343 -3.39 -4.73 2.95
N GLY A 344 -4.45 -4.84 2.14
CA GLY A 344 -4.31 -5.08 0.69
C GLY A 344 -3.98 -3.78 -0.05
N LEU A 345 -2.76 -3.66 -0.59
CA LEU A 345 -2.36 -2.53 -1.44
C LEU A 345 -2.87 -2.72 -2.87
N ASN A 346 -2.71 -3.93 -3.41
CA ASN A 346 -3.15 -4.35 -4.74
C ASN A 346 -3.69 -5.79 -4.67
N GLU A 347 -4.26 -6.32 -5.76
CA GLU A 347 -4.80 -7.71 -5.82
C GLU A 347 -3.84 -8.81 -5.34
N PHE A 348 -2.53 -8.57 -5.41
CA PHE A 348 -1.49 -9.54 -5.04
C PHE A 348 -0.40 -8.94 -4.13
N GLU A 349 -0.58 -7.72 -3.62
CA GLU A 349 0.40 -7.07 -2.76
C GLU A 349 -0.25 -6.69 -1.43
N PHE A 350 0.34 -7.20 -0.36
CA PHE A 350 -0.14 -7.01 1.00
C PHE A 350 0.95 -6.36 1.85
N GLN A 351 0.52 -5.53 2.79
CA GLN A 351 1.37 -4.91 3.78
C GLN A 351 0.89 -5.26 5.18
N ASP A 352 1.79 -5.87 5.94
CA ASP A 352 1.56 -6.21 7.34
C ASP A 352 2.20 -5.15 8.25
N ALA A 353 1.40 -4.65 9.19
CA ALA A 353 1.85 -3.74 10.23
C ALA A 353 1.53 -4.31 11.62
N PHE A 354 2.56 -4.43 12.45
CA PHE A 354 2.44 -4.86 13.83
C PHE A 354 2.57 -3.67 14.77
N TYR A 355 1.65 -3.59 15.72
CA TYR A 355 1.69 -2.64 16.82
C TYR A 355 1.82 -3.40 18.14
N SER A 356 2.82 -3.07 18.94
CA SER A 356 3.06 -3.70 20.25
C SER A 356 2.97 -2.68 21.38
N CYS A 357 2.22 -3.01 22.43
CA CYS A 357 1.96 -2.10 23.55
C CYS A 357 3.21 -1.92 24.44
N GLN A 358 3.66 -0.67 24.60
CA GLN A 358 4.80 -0.32 25.45
C GLN A 358 4.41 0.37 26.76
N GLN A 359 3.48 1.33 26.72
CA GLN A 359 3.00 2.02 27.92
C GLN A 359 1.56 2.50 27.73
N THR A 360 0.80 2.66 28.82
CA THR A 360 -0.60 3.10 28.77
C THR A 360 -0.89 4.17 29.81
N LEU A 361 -1.83 5.07 29.50
CA LEU A 361 -2.39 6.04 30.44
C LEU A 361 -3.83 6.39 30.02
N GLY A 362 -4.82 5.95 30.81
CA GLY A 362 -6.23 6.15 30.50
C GLY A 362 -6.61 5.47 29.19
N THR A 363 -7.08 6.25 28.20
CA THR A 363 -7.45 5.77 26.86
C THR A 363 -6.29 5.79 25.87
N ARG A 364 -5.10 6.27 26.27
CA ARG A 364 -3.92 6.41 25.39
C ARG A 364 -2.92 5.29 25.62
N TYR A 365 -2.38 4.80 24.52
CA TYR A 365 -1.47 3.67 24.44
C TYR A 365 -0.29 4.07 23.57
N LEU A 366 0.91 4.02 24.13
CA LEU A 366 2.14 4.11 23.36
C LEU A 366 2.41 2.76 22.73
N MET A 367 2.37 2.73 21.40
CA MET A 367 2.59 1.53 20.60
C MET A 367 3.89 1.65 19.82
N THR A 368 4.64 0.55 19.75
CA THR A 368 5.69 0.39 18.76
C THR A 368 5.05 -0.05 17.45
N LYS A 369 5.19 0.72 16.37
CA LYS A 369 4.80 0.35 15.01
C LYS A 369 5.99 -0.28 14.28
N VAL A 370 5.77 -1.47 13.75
CA VAL A 370 6.73 -2.20 12.93
C VAL A 370 6.06 -2.61 11.62
N LEU A 371 6.66 -2.24 10.50
CA LEU A 371 6.19 -2.64 9.17
C LEU A 371 7.02 -3.81 8.65
N VAL A 372 6.36 -4.87 8.18
CA VAL A 372 7.04 -6.02 7.59
C VAL A 372 7.77 -5.61 6.32
N GLY A 373 9.05 -5.98 6.22
CA GLY A 373 9.90 -5.59 5.10
C GLY A 373 10.45 -4.17 5.19
N LYS A 374 10.24 -3.44 6.29
CA LYS A 374 10.95 -2.17 6.56
C LYS A 374 11.89 -2.32 7.75
N CYS A 375 12.85 -1.41 7.86
CA CYS A 375 13.81 -1.39 8.96
C CYS A 375 13.42 -0.44 10.09
N GLU A 376 12.49 0.46 9.82
CA GLU A 376 12.07 1.50 10.74
C GLU A 376 11.15 0.91 11.80
N VAL A 377 11.40 1.35 13.03
CA VAL A 377 10.57 1.06 14.18
C VAL A 377 10.19 2.40 14.78
N ASP A 378 8.90 2.70 14.70
CA ASP A 378 8.34 3.97 15.12
C ASP A 378 7.58 3.81 16.42
N PHE A 379 7.58 4.85 17.25
CA PHE A 379 6.68 4.93 18.40
C PHE A 379 5.49 5.79 18.03
N VAL A 380 4.28 5.24 18.09
CA VAL A 380 3.04 5.97 17.78
C VAL A 380 2.12 5.94 19.00
N CYS A 381 1.42 7.04 19.24
CA CYS A 381 0.36 7.02 20.23
C CYS A 381 -0.96 6.59 19.59
N MET A 382 -1.62 5.60 20.19
CA MET A 382 -2.98 5.21 19.87
C MET A 382 -3.91 5.63 21.01
N ASP A 383 -4.98 6.36 20.70
CA ASP A 383 -6.03 6.64 21.68
C ASP A 383 -7.26 5.82 21.30
N ILE A 384 -7.63 4.89 22.16
CA ILE A 384 -8.66 3.87 21.91
C ILE A 384 -9.82 4.11 22.87
N VAL A 385 -11.02 4.27 22.29
CA VAL A 385 -12.27 4.54 23.01
C VAL A 385 -13.33 3.55 22.54
N PRO A 386 -13.64 2.51 23.35
CA PRO A 386 -14.76 1.62 23.04
C PRO A 386 -16.07 2.41 23.09
N ARG A 387 -16.86 2.36 22.01
CA ARG A 387 -18.16 3.06 21.93
C ARG A 387 -19.32 2.10 22.07
N HIS A 388 -19.20 0.91 21.49
CA HIS A 388 -20.17 -0.17 21.53
C HIS A 388 -19.43 -1.50 21.60
N HIS A 389 -20.10 -2.58 22.01
CA HIS A 389 -19.52 -3.93 22.08
C HIS A 389 -18.86 -4.40 20.77
N SER A 390 -19.34 -3.89 19.62
CA SER A 390 -18.84 -4.24 18.28
C SER A 390 -18.25 -3.05 17.53
N ILE A 391 -18.08 -1.91 18.21
CA ILE A 391 -17.59 -0.66 17.61
C ILE A 391 -16.58 0.01 18.54
N VAL A 392 -15.35 0.09 18.07
CA VAL A 392 -14.24 0.73 18.79
C VAL A 392 -13.78 1.91 17.97
N ARG A 393 -13.64 3.06 18.63
CA ARG A 393 -13.04 4.23 18.00
C ARG A 393 -11.59 4.31 18.38
N TYR A 394 -10.78 4.70 17.42
CA TYR A 394 -9.37 4.89 17.66
C TYR A 394 -8.83 6.05 16.85
N ARG A 395 -7.71 6.59 17.29
CA ARG A 395 -6.90 7.51 16.49
C ARG A 395 -5.44 7.14 16.66
N ILE A 396 -4.68 7.33 15.58
CA ILE A 396 -3.25 7.09 15.55
C ILE A 396 -2.57 8.46 15.42
N GLY A 397 -1.69 8.78 16.34
CA GLY A 397 -0.85 9.96 16.29
C GLY A 397 0.31 9.79 15.31
N LYS A 398 0.94 10.90 14.95
CA LYS A 398 2.18 10.90 14.18
C LYS A 398 3.24 10.06 14.89
N PRO A 399 4.12 9.39 14.13
CA PRO A 399 5.28 8.73 14.71
C PRO A 399 6.11 9.77 15.48
N ALA A 400 6.44 9.42 16.72
CA ALA A 400 7.32 10.22 17.56
C ALA A 400 8.72 10.24 16.97
N ARG A 401 9.51 11.24 17.39
CA ARG A 401 10.92 11.30 17.01
C ARG A 401 11.62 10.02 17.47
N ARG A 402 12.43 9.44 16.59
CA ARG A 402 13.28 8.30 16.95
C ARG A 402 14.29 8.73 18.01
N LEU A 403 14.37 7.98 19.09
CA LEU A 403 15.27 8.27 20.19
C LEU A 403 16.73 8.07 19.78
N SER A 404 17.61 8.95 20.28
CA SER A 404 19.06 8.79 20.16
C SER A 404 19.57 7.66 21.06
N ALA A 405 20.76 7.13 20.75
CA ALA A 405 21.40 6.09 21.57
C ALA A 405 21.59 6.51 23.03
N LEU A 406 21.80 7.81 23.30
CA LEU A 406 21.93 8.37 24.63
C LEU A 406 20.60 8.37 25.40
N GLU A 407 19.50 8.71 24.73
CA GLU A 407 18.17 8.71 25.35
C GLU A 407 17.68 7.30 25.65
N LEU A 408 18.06 6.32 24.83
CA LEU A 408 17.76 4.90 25.08
C LEU A 408 18.49 4.32 26.31
N GLN A 409 19.57 4.97 26.77
CA GLN A 409 20.26 4.57 28.00
C GLN A 409 19.57 5.07 29.27
N ASP A 410 18.69 6.08 29.16
CA ASP A 410 17.91 6.57 30.30
C ASP A 410 16.88 5.50 30.71
N PRO A 411 16.82 5.06 31.98
CA PRO A 411 15.82 4.09 32.43
C PRO A 411 14.37 4.56 32.22
N ASN A 412 14.11 5.87 32.17
CA ASN A 412 12.77 6.47 32.06
C ASN A 412 12.43 6.94 30.63
N TYR A 413 13.18 6.49 29.62
CA TYR A 413 12.98 6.93 28.24
C TYR A 413 11.55 6.74 27.73
N LEU A 414 10.86 5.68 28.17
CA LEU A 414 9.48 5.40 27.76
C LEU A 414 8.50 6.48 28.21
N GLU A 415 8.67 7.04 29.40
CA GLU A 415 7.79 8.13 29.89
C GLU A 415 7.99 9.41 29.09
N ILE A 416 9.24 9.69 28.70
CA ILE A 416 9.59 10.84 27.87
C ILE A 416 8.96 10.67 26.48
N VAL A 417 9.14 9.50 25.86
CA VAL A 417 8.51 9.16 24.57
C VAL A 417 7.00 9.19 24.68
N PHE A 418 6.43 8.67 25.75
CA PHE A 418 4.99 8.70 25.98
C PHE A 418 4.48 10.14 25.99
N ARG A 419 5.15 11.04 26.73
CA ARG A 419 4.75 12.45 26.81
C ARG A 419 4.84 13.17 25.46
N ASP A 420 5.84 12.84 24.65
CA ASP A 420 6.03 13.42 23.31
C ASP A 420 5.04 12.84 22.29
N ALA A 421 5.04 11.51 22.14
CA ALA A 421 4.20 10.76 21.21
C ALA A 421 2.70 10.93 21.51
N CYS A 422 2.30 10.86 22.78
CA CYS A 422 0.92 11.00 23.22
C CYS A 422 0.53 12.43 23.60
N SER A 423 1.32 13.42 23.19
CA SER A 423 0.91 14.82 23.26
C SER A 423 -0.30 15.07 22.36
N TRP A 424 -1.10 16.08 22.70
CA TRP A 424 -2.27 16.46 21.90
C TRP A 424 -1.91 16.88 20.47
N MET A 425 -0.71 17.44 20.29
CA MET A 425 -0.22 17.92 18.99
C MET A 425 0.07 16.77 18.01
N SER A 426 0.44 15.60 18.54
CA SER A 426 0.75 14.41 17.73
C SER A 426 -0.46 13.89 16.95
N PHE A 427 -1.68 14.17 17.40
CA PHE A 427 -2.91 13.76 16.71
C PHE A 427 -3.39 14.74 15.64
N THR A 428 -2.70 15.87 15.46
CA THR A 428 -3.07 16.92 14.49
C THR A 428 -2.05 16.97 13.35
N PHE A 429 -2.53 16.99 12.10
CA PHE A 429 -1.64 17.09 10.92
C PHE A 429 -1.04 18.49 10.76
N ASN A 430 -1.84 19.54 10.95
CA ASN A 430 -1.44 20.95 10.92
C ASN A 430 -2.06 21.69 12.10
N ARG A 431 -1.42 22.77 12.55
CA ARG A 431 -1.95 23.64 13.62
C ARG A 431 -3.32 24.25 13.26
N ASP A 432 -3.57 24.42 11.96
CA ASP A 432 -4.79 25.06 11.43
C ASP A 432 -5.92 24.06 11.14
N ILE A 433 -5.61 22.75 11.13
CA ILE A 433 -6.61 21.67 10.97
C ILE A 433 -6.78 21.02 12.34
N ILE A 434 -7.63 21.62 13.16
CA ILE A 434 -7.95 21.18 14.53
C ILE A 434 -8.93 20.00 14.52
N ASP A 435 -9.41 19.58 13.34
CA ASP A 435 -10.36 18.48 13.23
C ASP A 435 -9.75 17.14 13.66
N TRP A 436 -10.11 16.71 14.88
CA TRP A 436 -9.73 15.42 15.44
C TRP A 436 -10.36 14.28 14.62
N LYS A 437 -9.55 13.58 13.83
CA LYS A 437 -9.98 12.46 12.98
C LYS A 437 -9.91 11.16 13.79
N TYR A 438 -11.04 10.75 14.37
CA TYR A 438 -11.22 9.40 14.88
C TYR A 438 -11.61 8.46 13.73
N GLU A 439 -10.99 7.29 13.70
CA GLU A 439 -11.36 6.17 12.86
C GLU A 439 -12.14 5.13 13.68
N VAL A 440 -12.83 4.22 12.98
CA VAL A 440 -13.70 3.23 13.59
C VAL A 440 -13.26 1.82 13.18
N LEU A 441 -13.14 0.95 14.17
CA LEU A 441 -13.04 -0.50 14.02
C LEU A 441 -14.44 -1.09 14.24
N ILE A 442 -14.88 -1.90 13.29
CA ILE A 442 -16.13 -2.66 13.34
C ILE A 442 -15.77 -4.14 13.52
N GLN A 443 -16.41 -4.84 14.43
CA GLN A 443 -16.14 -6.25 14.66
C GLN A 443 -16.45 -7.10 13.40
N ASN A 444 -15.54 -8.01 13.02
CA ASN A 444 -15.69 -8.88 11.85
C ASN A 444 -15.33 -10.35 12.21
N PRO A 445 -16.29 -11.29 12.24
CA PRO A 445 -17.70 -11.16 11.85
C PRO A 445 -18.49 -10.26 12.80
N PRO A 446 -19.54 -9.56 12.31
CA PRO A 446 -20.35 -8.69 13.15
C PRO A 446 -21.18 -9.51 14.15
N THR A 447 -21.30 -8.99 15.37
CA THR A 447 -22.27 -9.51 16.35
C THR A 447 -23.58 -8.73 16.17
N PRO A 448 -24.71 -9.38 15.82
CA PRO A 448 -25.97 -8.67 15.66
C PRO A 448 -26.41 -7.99 16.96
N TYR A 449 -26.87 -6.75 16.87
CA TYR A 449 -27.38 -5.97 17.98
C TYR A 449 -28.74 -5.34 17.64
N PRO A 450 -29.65 -5.14 18.61
CA PRO A 450 -30.93 -4.52 18.33
C PRO A 450 -30.79 -3.16 17.63
N CYS A 451 -31.46 -2.99 16.49
CA CYS A 451 -31.40 -1.77 15.69
C CYS A 451 -31.94 -0.55 16.45
N PRO A 452 -31.26 0.61 16.41
CA PRO A 452 -31.73 1.81 17.10
C PRO A 452 -33.04 2.33 16.52
N VAL A 453 -33.25 2.13 15.22
CA VAL A 453 -34.49 2.45 14.50
C VAL A 453 -35.29 1.17 14.35
N GLY A 454 -36.49 1.15 14.93
CA GLY A 454 -37.47 0.06 14.81
C GLY A 454 -38.85 0.59 14.44
N GLY A 455 -39.71 -0.29 13.93
CA GLY A 455 -41.04 0.04 13.41
C GLY A 455 -41.19 -0.27 11.92
N ARG A 456 -42.38 0.02 11.38
CA ARG A 456 -42.71 -0.08 9.95
C ARG A 456 -42.83 1.31 9.35
N TYR A 457 -42.07 1.58 8.29
CA TYR A 457 -42.00 2.89 7.65
C TYR A 457 -42.17 2.78 6.14
N ASN A 458 -42.87 3.75 5.56
CA ASN A 458 -42.76 4.05 4.14
C ASN A 458 -41.64 5.06 3.94
N PHE A 459 -40.85 4.94 2.86
CA PHE A 459 -39.69 5.81 2.66
C PHE A 459 -39.58 6.43 1.28
N VAL A 460 -39.19 7.70 1.22
CA VAL A 460 -38.82 8.37 -0.03
C VAL A 460 -37.30 8.38 -0.16
N GLN A 461 -36.79 7.95 -1.31
CA GLN A 461 -35.36 7.89 -1.59
C GLN A 461 -34.89 9.14 -2.33
N HIS A 462 -33.98 9.90 -1.71
CA HIS A 462 -33.25 10.99 -2.35
C HIS A 462 -31.80 10.56 -2.55
N ALA A 463 -31.29 10.62 -3.78
CA ALA A 463 -29.94 10.21 -4.11
C ALA A 463 -29.35 11.13 -5.18
N ASP A 464 -28.05 11.39 -5.11
CA ASP A 464 -27.33 12.12 -6.16
C ASP A 464 -27.25 11.33 -7.48
N LYS A 465 -27.14 10.00 -7.37
CA LYS A 465 -27.07 9.08 -8.50
C LYS A 465 -28.06 7.94 -8.36
N GLU A 466 -28.62 7.49 -9.48
CA GLU A 466 -29.66 6.44 -9.50
C GLU A 466 -29.14 5.07 -8.99
N ASN A 467 -27.84 4.81 -9.10
CA ASN A 467 -27.22 3.57 -8.62
C ASN A 467 -27.07 3.51 -7.09
N GLU A 468 -27.25 4.62 -6.39
CA GLU A 468 -27.22 4.65 -4.92
C GLU A 468 -28.59 4.35 -4.30
N LYS A 469 -29.68 4.45 -5.07
CA LYS A 469 -31.01 4.08 -4.60
C LYS A 469 -31.09 2.56 -4.40
N TYR A 470 -31.85 2.15 -3.39
CA TYR A 470 -32.31 0.78 -3.30
C TYR A 470 -33.18 0.45 -4.51
N GLN A 471 -32.81 -0.63 -5.17
CA GLN A 471 -33.52 -1.23 -6.27
C GLN A 471 -34.01 -2.61 -5.82
N THR A 472 -35.04 -3.12 -6.50
CA THR A 472 -35.53 -4.47 -6.27
C THR A 472 -34.44 -5.48 -6.56
N ARG A 473 -34.22 -6.41 -5.62
CA ARG A 473 -33.09 -7.34 -5.65
C ARG A 473 -33.58 -8.76 -5.46
N ILE A 474 -33.19 -9.64 -6.37
CA ILE A 474 -33.47 -11.07 -6.26
C ILE A 474 -32.28 -11.75 -5.62
N ARG A 475 -32.47 -12.30 -4.42
CA ARG A 475 -31.44 -13.06 -3.71
C ARG A 475 -31.26 -14.45 -4.34
N GLY A 476 -30.12 -14.65 -5.00
CA GLY A 476 -29.71 -15.94 -5.56
C GLY A 476 -30.65 -16.52 -6.63
N VAL A 477 -30.64 -17.85 -6.77
CA VAL A 477 -31.54 -18.58 -7.67
C VAL A 477 -32.87 -18.82 -6.95
N THR A 478 -33.96 -18.24 -7.44
CA THR A 478 -35.29 -18.45 -6.87
C THR A 478 -35.67 -19.92 -6.86
N GLN A 479 -36.03 -20.49 -5.70
CA GLN A 479 -36.41 -21.90 -5.57
C GLN A 479 -37.63 -22.30 -6.42
N LYS A 480 -38.47 -21.33 -6.80
CA LYS A 480 -39.62 -21.49 -7.69
C LYS A 480 -39.74 -20.30 -8.65
N PRO A 481 -40.28 -20.48 -9.87
CA PRO A 481 -40.59 -19.37 -10.76
C PRO A 481 -41.56 -18.40 -10.10
N ARG A 482 -41.25 -17.11 -10.15
CA ARG A 482 -42.09 -16.03 -9.62
C ARG A 482 -43.37 -15.91 -10.48
N VAL A 483 -44.54 -16.21 -9.91
CA VAL A 483 -45.88 -16.03 -10.54
C VAL A 483 -46.24 -14.54 -10.60
N GLN A 484 -46.36 -13.92 -11.77
CA GLN A 484 -46.72 -12.51 -11.88
C GLN A 484 -48.08 -12.23 -11.20
N VAL A 485 -48.03 -11.54 -10.05
CA VAL A 485 -49.21 -11.03 -9.35
C VAL A 485 -49.40 -9.58 -9.76
N ASP A 486 -50.61 -9.23 -10.18
CA ASP A 486 -50.97 -7.85 -10.50
C ASP A 486 -51.06 -7.02 -9.21
N CYS A 487 -50.00 -6.24 -8.95
CA CYS A 487 -49.94 -5.36 -7.79
C CYS A 487 -50.53 -3.99 -8.12
N ARG A 488 -51.60 -3.61 -7.42
CA ARG A 488 -52.28 -2.32 -7.63
C ARG A 488 -51.69 -1.18 -6.82
N ILE A 489 -51.14 -1.50 -5.66
CA ILE A 489 -50.56 -0.53 -4.72
C ILE A 489 -49.13 -0.97 -4.42
N VAL A 490 -48.17 -0.21 -4.94
CA VAL A 490 -46.74 -0.40 -4.71
C VAL A 490 -46.26 0.70 -3.79
N VAL A 491 -45.65 0.31 -2.67
CA VAL A 491 -45.07 1.22 -1.67
C VAL A 491 -43.67 0.76 -1.33
N SER A 492 -42.77 1.69 -1.05
CA SER A 492 -41.48 1.41 -0.43
C SER A 492 -41.69 1.05 1.04
N GLU A 493 -41.03 0.02 1.56
CA GLU A 493 -41.19 -0.42 2.94
C GLU A 493 -39.84 -0.66 3.62
N MET A 494 -39.64 -0.02 4.77
CA MET A 494 -38.55 -0.34 5.69
C MET A 494 -39.15 -0.82 7.01
N LYS A 495 -38.87 -2.08 7.39
CA LYS A 495 -39.44 -2.70 8.59
C LYS A 495 -38.36 -3.29 9.49
N SER A 496 -38.46 -3.05 10.79
CA SER A 496 -37.70 -3.74 11.83
C SER A 496 -38.66 -4.03 12.99
N CYS A 497 -39.14 -5.27 13.03
CA CYS A 497 -40.26 -5.68 13.88
C CYS A 497 -39.84 -6.74 14.91
N SER A 498 -40.74 -6.99 15.88
CA SER A 498 -40.53 -7.74 17.12
C SER A 498 -39.95 -9.17 16.99
N ASN A 499 -40.05 -9.81 15.81
CA ASN A 499 -39.55 -11.17 15.60
C ASN A 499 -38.01 -11.24 15.60
N ASP A 500 -37.36 -10.23 15.00
CA ASP A 500 -35.91 -10.08 15.01
C ASP A 500 -35.57 -8.59 15.03
N LEU A 501 -35.27 -8.09 16.23
CA LEU A 501 -34.95 -6.69 16.46
C LEU A 501 -33.55 -6.31 15.96
N THR A 502 -32.73 -7.27 15.51
CA THR A 502 -31.36 -7.05 15.05
C THR A 502 -31.25 -6.77 13.56
N LYS A 503 -32.37 -6.87 12.84
CA LYS A 503 -32.43 -6.72 11.39
C LYS A 503 -33.39 -5.63 10.96
N ILE A 504 -33.07 -5.04 9.82
CA ILE A 504 -33.90 -4.11 9.08
C ILE A 504 -34.09 -4.71 7.70
N PHE A 505 -35.35 -4.90 7.32
CA PHE A 505 -35.73 -5.32 5.99
C PHE A 505 -36.10 -4.08 5.18
N VAL A 506 -35.52 -3.96 4.00
CA VAL A 506 -35.76 -2.83 3.09
C VAL A 506 -36.24 -3.36 1.75
N ASP A 507 -37.43 -2.93 1.37
CA ASP A 507 -38.10 -3.25 0.12
C ASP A 507 -38.33 -1.96 -0.67
N ALA A 508 -37.74 -1.89 -1.87
CA ALA A 508 -37.91 -0.72 -2.72
C ALA A 508 -39.33 -0.67 -3.31
N GLU A 509 -39.88 -1.84 -3.63
CA GLU A 509 -41.20 -2.01 -4.23
C GLU A 509 -41.97 -3.15 -3.52
N TYR A 510 -42.57 -2.83 -2.38
CA TYR A 510 -43.47 -3.75 -1.66
C TYR A 510 -44.90 -3.65 -2.19
N CYS A 511 -45.53 -4.81 -2.39
CA CYS A 511 -46.93 -4.87 -2.81
C CYS A 511 -47.88 -4.85 -1.61
N GLU A 512 -48.59 -3.74 -1.43
CA GLU A 512 -49.58 -3.57 -0.36
C GLU A 512 -50.99 -4.10 -0.73
N THR A 513 -51.15 -4.65 -1.94
CA THR A 513 -52.45 -5.13 -2.42
C THR A 513 -52.93 -6.34 -1.61
N VAL A 514 -54.20 -6.30 -1.18
CA VAL A 514 -54.86 -7.39 -0.45
C VAL A 514 -55.88 -8.12 -1.33
N ASP A 515 -56.08 -9.41 -1.06
CA ASP A 515 -57.09 -10.26 -1.69
C ASP A 515 -58.51 -9.85 -1.24
N TYR A 516 -59.55 -10.39 -1.87
CA TYR A 516 -60.95 -10.19 -1.46
C TYR A 516 -61.23 -10.60 0.01
N ARG A 517 -60.35 -11.42 0.60
CA ARG A 517 -60.38 -11.83 2.02
C ARG A 517 -59.59 -10.91 2.96
N GLY A 518 -59.03 -9.80 2.45
CA GLY A 518 -58.17 -8.90 3.23
C GLY A 518 -56.82 -9.50 3.61
N ARG A 519 -56.40 -10.60 2.97
CA ARG A 519 -55.05 -11.18 3.16
C ARG A 519 -54.09 -10.53 2.17
N PRO A 520 -52.85 -10.21 2.57
CA PRO A 520 -51.85 -9.72 1.61
C PRO A 520 -51.68 -10.73 0.47
N ILE A 521 -51.71 -10.26 -0.77
CA ILE A 521 -51.48 -11.10 -1.95
C ILE A 521 -49.97 -11.25 -2.10
N GLY A 522 -49.40 -12.33 -1.57
CA GLY A 522 -47.96 -12.52 -1.71
C GLY A 522 -47.46 -13.91 -1.33
N GLU A 523 -47.07 -14.67 -2.34
CA GLU A 523 -45.98 -15.67 -2.26
C GLU A 523 -44.59 -14.94 -2.32
N TYR A 524 -44.58 -13.63 -2.03
CA TYR A 524 -43.55 -12.63 -2.33
C TYR A 524 -43.05 -11.85 -1.10
N ASP A 525 -43.25 -12.37 0.11
CA ASP A 525 -42.81 -11.70 1.35
C ASP A 525 -41.33 -11.96 1.65
N VAL A 526 -40.48 -11.94 0.63
CA VAL A 526 -39.02 -12.03 0.77
C VAL A 526 -38.46 -10.64 0.56
N SER A 527 -37.79 -10.12 1.57
CA SER A 527 -37.23 -8.77 1.50
C SER A 527 -36.11 -8.66 0.45
N ASP A 528 -36.05 -7.53 -0.25
CA ASP A 528 -35.00 -7.22 -1.24
C ASP A 528 -33.62 -7.12 -0.57
N HIS A 529 -33.54 -6.34 0.52
CA HIS A 529 -32.31 -6.12 1.27
C HIS A 529 -32.51 -6.45 2.76
N GLU A 530 -31.56 -7.18 3.34
CA GLU A 530 -31.58 -7.57 4.74
C GLU A 530 -30.35 -6.97 5.44
N LEU A 531 -30.57 -5.88 6.17
CA LEU A 531 -29.51 -5.16 6.86
C LEU A 531 -29.45 -5.61 8.31
N THR A 532 -28.32 -6.19 8.73
CA THR A 532 -28.08 -6.54 10.13
C THR A 532 -27.46 -5.36 10.85
N CYS A 533 -28.02 -4.93 11.98
CA CYS A 533 -27.45 -3.86 12.79
C CYS A 533 -26.26 -4.37 13.61
N VAL A 534 -25.11 -3.72 13.45
CA VAL A 534 -23.87 -4.09 14.14
C VAL A 534 -23.66 -3.27 15.40
N GLY A 535 -24.03 -2.00 15.36
CA GLY A 535 -23.99 -1.12 16.52
C GLY A 535 -24.25 0.34 16.14
N PHE A 536 -24.49 1.14 17.17
CA PHE A 536 -24.79 2.56 17.04
C PHE A 536 -24.19 3.35 18.20
N TRP A 537 -23.93 4.63 17.97
CA TRP A 537 -23.41 5.55 19.00
C TRP A 537 -23.73 6.99 18.63
N MET A 538 -23.75 7.87 19.63
CA MET A 538 -23.86 9.31 19.43
C MET A 538 -22.49 10.00 19.52
N GLU A 539 -22.21 10.92 18.60
CA GLU A 539 -21.06 11.83 18.67
C GLU A 539 -21.41 13.19 18.08
N ASP A 540 -20.96 14.27 18.73
CA ASP A 540 -21.20 15.65 18.27
C ASP A 540 -22.70 15.92 18.00
N TYR A 541 -23.58 15.34 18.83
CA TYR A 541 -25.05 15.36 18.70
C TYR A 541 -25.61 14.65 17.46
N LYS A 542 -24.79 13.91 16.73
CA LYS A 542 -25.19 13.08 15.59
C LYS A 542 -25.25 11.62 16.00
N SER A 543 -26.29 10.91 15.56
CA SER A 543 -26.44 9.47 15.82
C SER A 543 -25.93 8.69 14.62
N TYR A 544 -25.00 7.77 14.86
CA TYR A 544 -24.39 6.92 13.84
C TYR A 544 -24.85 5.48 14.01
N LEU A 545 -25.14 4.80 12.90
CA LEU A 545 -25.50 3.39 12.84
C LEU A 545 -24.63 2.70 11.80
N VAL A 546 -24.08 1.54 12.14
CA VAL A 546 -23.41 0.66 11.20
C VAL A 546 -24.28 -0.55 10.94
N THR A 547 -24.55 -0.81 9.66
CA THR A 547 -25.27 -2.01 9.21
C THR A 547 -24.34 -2.91 8.40
N TRP A 548 -24.66 -4.20 8.38
CA TRP A 548 -23.99 -5.22 7.59
C TRP A 548 -24.99 -5.88 6.63
N ASP A 549 -24.62 -5.96 5.36
CA ASP A 549 -25.32 -6.63 4.27
C ASP A 549 -24.33 -7.63 3.65
N GLU A 550 -24.65 -8.92 3.74
CA GLU A 550 -23.81 -10.01 3.22
C GLU A 550 -23.56 -9.87 1.72
N GLU A 551 -24.53 -9.35 0.99
CA GLU A 551 -24.52 -9.38 -0.47
C GLU A 551 -24.10 -8.04 -1.10
N ASP A 552 -23.61 -7.08 -0.32
CA ASP A 552 -23.04 -5.82 -0.81
C ASP A 552 -21.60 -6.03 -1.30
N ALA A 553 -21.34 -5.64 -2.55
CA ALA A 553 -20.11 -5.97 -3.27
C ALA A 553 -18.87 -5.16 -2.83
N ILE A 554 -19.04 -4.05 -2.11
CA ILE A 554 -17.93 -3.13 -1.81
C ILE A 554 -17.24 -3.46 -0.49
N SER A 555 -17.99 -3.45 0.61
CA SER A 555 -17.44 -3.61 1.96
C SER A 555 -18.31 -4.42 2.91
N SER A 556 -19.48 -4.89 2.48
CA SER A 556 -20.56 -5.46 3.31
C SER A 556 -21.09 -4.54 4.43
N PHE A 557 -20.28 -3.62 4.95
CA PHE A 557 -20.65 -2.64 5.95
C PHE A 557 -21.04 -1.31 5.31
N ARG A 558 -22.10 -0.69 5.84
CA ARG A 558 -22.54 0.66 5.51
C ARG A 558 -22.71 1.49 6.77
N CYS A 559 -22.34 2.76 6.68
CA CYS A 559 -22.51 3.71 7.77
C CYS A 559 -23.68 4.66 7.48
N TRP A 560 -24.48 4.91 8.50
CA TRP A 560 -25.68 5.72 8.47
C TRP A 560 -25.60 6.82 9.52
N VAL A 561 -26.09 8.01 9.17
CA VAL A 561 -26.39 9.08 10.11
C VAL A 561 -27.90 9.20 10.18
N TYR A 562 -28.47 9.13 11.38
CA TYR A 562 -29.92 9.12 11.56
C TYR A 562 -30.38 10.13 12.62
N GLU A 563 -31.56 10.67 12.38
CA GLU A 563 -32.19 11.67 13.24
C GLU A 563 -33.71 11.51 13.20
N ARG A 564 -34.35 11.81 14.34
CA ARG A 564 -35.80 11.90 14.44
C ARG A 564 -36.26 13.33 14.18
N ALA A 565 -36.98 13.53 13.08
CA ALA A 565 -37.51 14.84 12.71
C ALA A 565 -38.84 15.15 13.40
N SER A 566 -39.70 14.15 13.60
CA SER A 566 -40.97 14.29 14.32
C SER A 566 -41.34 13.00 15.04
N TRP A 567 -42.54 12.94 15.65
CA TRP A 567 -43.02 11.71 16.26
C TRP A 567 -43.14 10.58 15.23
N THR A 568 -43.60 10.87 14.02
CA THR A 568 -43.87 9.87 12.98
C THR A 568 -42.82 9.83 11.88
N THR A 569 -41.91 10.81 11.81
CA THR A 569 -40.92 10.95 10.72
C THR A 569 -39.47 10.85 11.19
N LEU A 570 -38.66 10.17 10.38
CA LEU A 570 -37.23 9.91 10.60
C LEU A 570 -36.46 10.19 9.31
N HIS A 571 -35.25 10.73 9.45
CA HIS A 571 -34.32 10.87 8.34
C HIS A 571 -33.09 9.99 8.56
N MET A 572 -32.63 9.35 7.49
CA MET A 572 -31.41 8.55 7.50
C MET A 572 -30.58 8.81 6.25
N SER A 573 -29.33 9.20 6.43
CA SER A 573 -28.37 9.36 5.34
C SER A 573 -27.37 8.22 5.34
N ARG A 574 -27.14 7.60 4.18
CA ARG A 574 -26.17 6.52 3.95
C ARG A 574 -24.90 7.05 3.31
N ALA A 575 -23.76 6.63 3.84
CA ALA A 575 -22.47 6.82 3.18
C ALA A 575 -22.24 5.83 2.03
N GLN A 576 -21.45 6.24 1.03
CA GLN A 576 -21.07 5.39 -0.11
C GLN A 576 -20.11 4.26 0.26
N ASN A 577 -19.43 4.37 1.40
CA ASN A 577 -18.54 3.35 1.94
C ASN A 577 -18.99 2.98 3.36
N ALA A 578 -18.29 2.05 3.98
CA ALA A 578 -18.45 1.74 5.41
C ALA A 578 -18.18 2.92 6.35
N ARG A 579 -17.73 4.08 5.86
CA ARG A 579 -17.32 5.25 6.64
C ARG A 579 -18.28 6.42 6.48
N CYS A 580 -18.84 6.93 7.58
CA CYS A 580 -19.58 8.19 7.57
C CYS A 580 -18.63 9.40 7.50
N ASN A 581 -19.00 10.41 6.73
CA ASN A 581 -18.27 11.68 6.73
C ASN A 581 -18.64 12.48 7.99
N LYS A 582 -17.69 13.19 8.61
CA LYS A 582 -17.96 14.00 9.82
C LYS A 582 -19.01 15.09 9.57
N LYS A 583 -18.96 15.68 8.37
CA LYS A 583 -19.90 16.74 7.98
C LYS A 583 -21.28 16.19 7.62
N GLN A 584 -21.42 14.87 7.43
CA GLN A 584 -22.69 14.23 7.07
C GLN A 584 -23.74 14.45 8.14
N GLU A 585 -24.90 14.88 7.71
CA GLU A 585 -26.14 15.02 8.47
C GLU A 585 -27.18 14.01 7.95
N ALA A 586 -28.25 13.79 8.71
CA ALA A 586 -29.27 12.80 8.37
C ALA A 586 -30.04 13.11 7.07
N GLN A 587 -30.02 14.36 6.61
CA GLN A 587 -30.69 14.83 5.39
C GLN A 587 -29.74 14.95 4.18
N ASP A 588 -28.46 14.63 4.34
CA ASP A 588 -27.49 14.78 3.24
C ASP A 588 -27.59 13.62 2.24
N TYR A 589 -27.68 13.96 0.96
CA TYR A 589 -27.54 13.01 -0.16
C TYR A 589 -26.69 13.52 -1.32
N GLN A 590 -26.43 14.84 -1.41
CA GLN A 590 -25.68 15.48 -2.49
C GLN A 590 -24.19 15.68 -2.18
N MET A 591 -23.79 15.48 -0.92
CA MET A 591 -22.41 15.70 -0.52
C MET A 591 -21.51 14.56 -1.01
N ALA A 592 -20.28 14.89 -1.42
CA ALA A 592 -19.29 13.88 -1.78
C ALA A 592 -19.05 12.88 -0.64
N GLY A 593 -19.19 11.59 -0.93
CA GLY A 593 -19.09 10.48 0.02
C GLY A 593 -20.41 10.08 0.68
N THR A 594 -21.47 10.88 0.51
CA THR A 594 -22.86 10.49 0.81
C THR A 594 -23.52 10.01 -0.48
N GLY A 595 -24.44 9.05 -0.39
CA GLY A 595 -25.06 8.45 -1.58
C GLY A 595 -26.58 8.49 -1.58
N LEU A 596 -27.19 8.38 -0.40
CA LEU A 596 -28.63 8.14 -0.26
C LEU A 596 -29.14 8.81 1.01
N MET A 597 -30.29 9.47 0.93
CA MET A 597 -31.10 9.90 2.06
C MET A 597 -32.46 9.19 1.97
N LEU A 598 -32.91 8.65 3.09
CA LEU A 598 -34.24 8.10 3.29
C LEU A 598 -35.03 9.06 4.17
N GLU A 599 -36.13 9.57 3.64
CA GLU A 599 -37.18 10.20 4.43
C GLU A 599 -38.23 9.16 4.76
N MET A 600 -38.33 8.79 6.02
CA MET A 600 -39.16 7.68 6.49
C MET A 600 -40.35 8.22 7.28
N ILE A 601 -41.55 7.70 6.97
CA ILE A 601 -42.82 8.05 7.61
C ILE A 601 -43.43 6.77 8.15
N GLU A 602 -43.80 6.78 9.43
CA GLU A 602 -44.43 5.64 10.11
C GLU A 602 -45.69 5.17 9.36
N ASN A 603 -45.77 3.87 9.12
CA ASN A 603 -46.88 3.20 8.44
C ASN A 603 -47.25 1.87 9.13
N GLU A 604 -47.33 1.88 10.47
CA GLU A 604 -47.83 0.72 11.22
C GLU A 604 -49.35 0.56 11.03
N ARG A 605 -49.81 -0.63 10.64
CA ARG A 605 -51.25 -0.93 10.53
C ARG A 605 -51.80 -1.43 11.87
N LEU A 606 -53.12 -1.29 12.06
CA LEU A 606 -53.81 -1.68 13.30
C LEU A 606 -53.55 -3.12 13.79
N PHE A 607 -53.23 -4.05 12.86
CA PHE A 607 -52.97 -5.46 13.15
C PHE A 607 -51.50 -5.87 12.99
N ASP A 608 -50.63 -4.94 12.62
CA ASP A 608 -49.20 -5.20 12.65
C ASP A 608 -48.70 -5.09 14.09
N ASN A 609 -47.74 -5.92 14.47
CA ASN A 609 -47.10 -5.89 15.78
C ASN A 609 -45.66 -5.37 15.63
N CYS A 610 -45.52 -4.12 15.23
CA CYS A 610 -44.24 -3.52 14.85
C CYS A 610 -44.13 -2.08 15.39
N PRO A 611 -44.07 -1.93 16.73
CA PRO A 611 -44.08 -0.62 17.35
C PRO A 611 -42.82 0.17 16.99
N GLN A 612 -42.98 1.48 16.85
CA GLN A 612 -41.86 2.39 16.64
C GLN A 612 -40.85 2.34 17.80
N ARG A 613 -39.56 2.23 17.45
CA ARG A 613 -38.42 2.33 18.37
C ARG A 613 -37.40 3.33 17.84
N PHE A 614 -36.89 4.17 18.73
CA PHE A 614 -35.81 5.10 18.42
C PHE A 614 -34.83 5.20 19.59
N ASP A 615 -33.55 4.94 19.33
CA ASP A 615 -32.46 5.17 20.27
C ASP A 615 -31.40 6.07 19.61
N SER A 616 -31.11 7.21 20.21
CA SER A 616 -30.06 8.14 19.78
C SER A 616 -28.61 7.64 20.00
N GLY A 617 -28.38 6.62 20.82
CA GLY A 617 -27.04 6.09 21.06
C GLY A 617 -26.18 6.85 22.08
N VAL A 618 -26.79 7.61 23.00
CA VAL A 618 -26.09 8.44 24.01
C VAL A 618 -25.13 7.63 24.88
N ASN A 619 -25.55 6.45 25.34
CA ASN A 619 -24.66 5.51 26.02
C ASN A 619 -25.18 4.07 25.88
N PRO A 620 -24.65 3.29 24.92
CA PRO A 620 -25.12 1.93 24.68
C PRO A 620 -24.79 0.94 25.81
N TYR A 621 -23.89 1.30 26.74
CA TYR A 621 -23.56 0.48 27.91
C TYR A 621 -24.45 0.76 29.13
N LYS A 622 -25.22 1.85 29.10
CA LYS A 622 -26.08 2.30 30.21
C LYS A 622 -27.53 2.41 29.77
N LEU A 623 -28.06 1.41 29.07
CA LEU A 623 -29.50 1.33 28.87
C LEU A 623 -30.16 1.09 30.24
N PRO A 624 -31.01 2.00 30.75
CA PRO A 624 -31.81 1.71 31.92
C PRO A 624 -32.80 0.61 31.56
N ASN A 625 -32.96 -0.39 32.43
CA ASN A 625 -34.09 -1.33 32.34
C ASN A 625 -35.38 -0.54 32.56
N THR A 626 -35.98 -0.02 31.48
CA THR A 626 -37.27 0.67 31.55
C THR A 626 -38.36 -0.39 31.63
N ILE A 627 -38.88 -0.63 32.84
CA ILE A 627 -40.14 -1.36 33.02
C ILE A 627 -41.27 -0.38 32.67
N TRP A 628 -41.99 -0.66 31.59
CA TRP A 628 -43.24 0.02 31.31
C TRP A 628 -44.31 -0.50 32.26
N VAL A 629 -44.56 0.23 33.35
CA VAL A 629 -45.76 0.02 34.16
C VAL A 629 -46.91 0.69 33.42
N LEU A 630 -47.59 -0.08 32.57
CA LEU A 630 -48.90 0.30 32.04
C LEU A 630 -49.87 0.31 33.22
N ASN A 631 -50.00 1.46 33.86
CA ASN A 631 -50.90 1.63 35.01
C ASN A 631 -52.35 1.75 34.49
N THR A 632 -52.94 0.63 34.07
CA THR A 632 -54.40 0.54 33.85
C THR A 632 -55.05 -0.02 35.11
N ALA A 633 -55.13 0.80 36.14
CA ALA A 633 -56.05 0.61 37.26
C ALA A 633 -56.40 1.95 37.88
N GLY A 634 -57.23 2.72 37.16
CA GLY A 634 -58.01 3.79 37.78
C GLY A 634 -59.00 3.19 38.78
N SER A 635 -58.82 3.58 40.05
CA SER A 635 -59.64 3.27 41.23
C SER A 635 -59.24 2.03 42.05
N VAL A 636 -58.54 2.30 43.15
CA VAL A 636 -58.62 1.47 44.35
C VAL A 636 -59.99 1.75 44.97
N GLY A 637 -60.94 0.85 44.77
CA GLY A 637 -62.21 0.89 45.50
C GLY A 637 -61.96 0.86 47.01
N ALA A 638 -62.75 1.65 47.76
CA ALA A 638 -62.66 1.84 49.21
C ALA A 638 -62.76 0.56 50.08
N ASN A 639 -62.88 -0.62 49.47
CA ASN A 639 -63.02 -1.91 50.15
C ASN A 639 -61.70 -2.48 50.70
N CYS A 640 -60.53 -1.95 50.30
CA CYS A 640 -59.25 -2.47 50.80
C CYS A 640 -58.95 -2.04 52.25
N TRP A 641 -59.42 -0.84 52.66
CA TRP A 641 -59.21 -0.31 54.01
C TRP A 641 -59.95 -1.12 55.09
N ILE A 642 -61.13 -1.66 54.76
CA ILE A 642 -61.95 -2.47 55.67
C ILE A 642 -61.29 -3.83 55.94
N LEU A 643 -60.66 -4.43 54.92
CA LEU A 643 -59.94 -5.70 55.06
C LEU A 643 -58.66 -5.56 55.90
N SER A 644 -57.91 -4.47 55.75
CA SER A 644 -56.74 -4.18 56.60
C SER A 644 -57.10 -3.90 58.06
N LEU A 645 -58.24 -3.25 58.32
CA LEU A 645 -58.74 -3.02 59.69
C LEU A 645 -59.26 -4.31 60.34
N ALA A 646 -59.91 -5.20 59.57
CA ALA A 646 -60.34 -6.51 60.05
C ALA A 646 -59.15 -7.41 60.40
N LEU A 647 -58.09 -7.40 59.60
CA LEU A 647 -56.85 -8.14 59.88
C LEU A 647 -56.12 -7.63 61.11
N MET A 648 -56.07 -6.31 61.33
CA MET A 648 -55.53 -5.76 62.58
C MET A 648 -56.37 -6.15 63.80
N ALA A 649 -57.71 -6.10 63.70
CA ALA A 649 -58.59 -6.50 64.81
C ALA A 649 -58.45 -8.00 65.16
N ILE A 650 -58.31 -8.87 64.16
CA ILE A 650 -58.08 -10.31 64.36
C ILE A 650 -56.70 -10.55 64.98
N SER A 651 -55.66 -9.81 64.57
CA SER A 651 -54.33 -9.92 65.17
C SER A 651 -54.29 -9.47 66.64
N LEU A 652 -55.08 -8.46 67.02
CA LEU A 652 -55.21 -7.97 68.40
C LEU A 652 -56.03 -8.91 69.29
N LEU A 653 -56.96 -9.67 68.72
CA LEU A 653 -57.73 -10.71 69.43
C LEU A 653 -56.94 -12.01 69.64
N LEU A 654 -55.95 -12.31 68.79
CA LEU A 654 -55.06 -13.47 68.94
C LEU A 654 -53.89 -13.23 69.90
N LEU A 655 -53.66 -11.98 70.31
CA LEU A 655 -52.60 -11.54 71.23
C LEU A 655 -53.09 -11.35 72.67
N ARG A 656 -54.30 -11.84 73.01
CA ARG A 656 -54.88 -11.75 74.35
C ARG A 656 -55.17 -13.11 74.97
#